data_AF-A0A954RCL7-F1
#
_entry.id   AF-A0A954RCL7-F1
#
_cell.length_a   1.000
_cell.length_b   1.000
_cell.length_c   1.000
_cell.angle_alpha   90.00
_cell.angle_beta   90.00
_cell.angle_gamma   90.00
#
_symmetry.space_group_name_H-M   'P 1'
#
loop_
_entity.id
_entity.type
_entity.pdbx_description
1 polymer ?
#
loop_
_entity_poly.entity_id
_entity_poly.type
_entity_poly.pdbx_seq_one_letter_code
_entity_poly.pdbx_strand_id
1 'polypeptide(L)'
;DTIVVHAIEAYDETSEVGDFLSDIDLDAGSGTNRLVVSNVGANGPDDVTVTDQRIESLFHHGINYHASNSGSFGNGIEFVGSDWNETVRVAATLRGAKTTINTSGGNDTIRVASSSIDAESNLDGIRGALVVNGGSGVSTIEVVDAGDAPSSRDIVLESAIVGASDAIQISGLAGPRNEVAIRVIDGVAHTLRIATSDSPLSSEKFAVRDTIPGQTILQDGQGDATYTIDATAGALHIAGGAGDELIQVTPSTQEWSNMHGALSIDGGSGQDRLLVADQSHGELTFYELTANGLSHGPAGTGAIAFDDSLEELELHGGNVANTLAVQAEPAVSEVSVWQGSGTNALVGPLTGADWHIVGEDVVRVGERVLVNDVGIVASGGAENRFYVESTGALTGSLLGSPAGHDVLDYSLYSGGVMVNLQNHTATAVANFNYIDEFIGTGGVSNFVGANVDAVWTITGVNQGEIVTNGAADDWIFSQFPNVTGGSSDDRFFVEPSGQVSVLSGGNGTDEINYAYFSNAVAVNLQTGMATNVGNLSSIENATGGAGDDLIIGNNAGNELRGLAGNDILVGAGGGDTLIGSLGRDILIGGDGVDAIEGNQGSDLLIGGSTNYDNDTKSLNAIRTIWTDSTTTYAQRVAALKSLASAPLNRNTVFSDNDVDQLFGGSDSDWFWTDDFDAVADLAAGEQVR
;
A
#
# COMPACT_ATOMS: atom_id res chain seq x y z
N ASP A 1 18.88 14.98 67.61
CA ASP A 1 18.98 16.16 68.50
C ASP A 1 17.63 16.77 68.80
N THR A 2 17.50 17.47 69.94
CA THR A 2 16.27 18.20 70.33
C THR A 2 16.49 19.70 70.17
N ILE A 3 15.78 20.35 69.24
CA ILE A 3 15.79 21.81 69.09
C ILE A 3 14.51 22.35 69.74
N VAL A 4 14.66 23.33 70.64
CA VAL A 4 13.54 23.99 71.32
C VAL A 4 13.64 25.49 71.07
N VAL A 5 12.65 26.07 70.38
CA VAL A 5 12.59 27.51 70.07
C VAL A 5 11.53 28.16 70.96
N HIS A 6 11.92 29.18 71.74
CA HIS A 6 11.01 29.99 72.55
C HIS A 6 10.85 31.36 71.89
N ALA A 7 9.64 31.72 71.43
CA ALA A 7 9.32 33.09 71.06
C ALA A 7 8.79 33.85 72.28
N ILE A 8 9.32 35.05 72.54
CA ILE A 8 8.86 35.93 73.63
C ILE A 8 8.03 37.06 73.02
N GLU A 9 6.75 37.17 73.39
CA GLU A 9 5.89 38.29 73.01
C GLU A 9 6.28 39.60 73.72
N ALA A 10 6.28 40.71 72.98
CA ALA A 10 6.09 42.05 73.52
C ALA A 10 4.70 42.54 73.11
N TYR A 11 3.85 42.80 74.10
CA TYR A 11 2.48 43.32 73.97
C TYR A 11 2.47 44.73 73.35
N ASP A 12 1.97 44.88 72.11
CA ASP A 12 1.33 46.12 71.66
C ASP A 12 0.28 45.80 70.56
N GLU A 13 -0.96 46.24 70.76
CA GLU A 13 -2.17 45.82 70.04
C GLU A 13 -2.33 46.47 68.63
N THR A 14 -1.29 46.99 67.99
CA THR A 14 -1.46 47.70 66.70
C THR A 14 -0.37 47.54 65.63
N SER A 15 0.49 46.53 65.72
CA SER A 15 1.48 46.26 64.65
C SER A 15 1.41 44.81 64.16
N GLU A 16 1.21 44.63 62.84
CA GLU A 16 1.26 43.34 62.14
C GLU A 16 2.57 42.59 62.44
N VAL A 17 2.46 41.47 63.15
CA VAL A 17 3.56 40.54 63.43
C VAL A 17 3.61 39.49 62.30
N GLY A 18 3.88 39.95 61.08
CA GLY A 18 4.02 39.07 59.91
C GLY A 18 5.40 38.45 59.73
N ASP A 19 6.41 38.87 60.51
CA ASP A 19 7.82 38.78 60.09
C ASP A 19 8.75 37.96 61.01
N PHE A 20 8.22 37.12 61.91
CA PHE A 20 9.09 36.35 62.84
C PHE A 20 9.16 34.83 62.62
N LEU A 21 8.49 34.28 61.61
CA LEU A 21 8.49 32.84 61.32
C LEU A 21 8.62 32.50 59.82
N SER A 22 9.14 33.40 58.98
CA SER A 22 9.13 33.15 57.54
C SER A 22 9.95 31.95 57.10
N ASP A 23 11.01 31.56 57.84
CA ASP A 23 11.86 30.43 57.43
C ASP A 23 12.48 29.71 58.64
N ILE A 24 11.90 28.58 59.07
CA ILE A 24 12.59 27.64 59.97
C ILE A 24 13.42 26.70 59.09
N ASP A 25 14.71 27.01 58.93
CA ASP A 25 15.69 26.13 58.29
C ASP A 25 16.13 25.02 59.28
N LEU A 26 15.80 23.76 58.97
CA LEU A 26 16.08 22.59 59.83
C LEU A 26 17.25 21.76 59.26
N ASP A 27 18.50 22.17 59.54
CA ASP A 27 19.68 21.35 59.27
C ASP A 27 19.86 20.27 60.37
N ALA A 28 18.97 19.28 60.37
CA ALA A 28 19.00 18.19 61.33
C ALA A 28 19.91 17.07 60.80
N GLY A 29 21.16 17.03 61.29
CA GLY A 29 22.14 16.00 60.94
C GLY A 29 21.67 14.55 61.20
N SER A 30 22.52 13.55 60.90
CA SER A 30 22.12 12.13 60.97
C SER A 30 21.71 11.67 62.38
N GLY A 31 20.47 11.22 62.56
CA GLY A 31 19.93 10.65 63.81
C GLY A 31 18.41 10.82 63.98
N THR A 32 17.86 10.40 65.13
CA THR A 32 16.47 10.72 65.51
C THR A 32 16.41 12.17 66.01
N ASN A 33 15.69 13.03 65.31
CA ASN A 33 15.60 14.46 65.59
C ASN A 33 14.19 14.82 66.09
N ARG A 34 14.09 15.66 67.13
CA ARG A 34 12.83 16.05 67.78
C ARG A 34 12.77 17.58 67.89
N LEU A 35 11.87 18.23 67.15
CA LEU A 35 11.62 19.67 67.27
C LEU A 35 10.44 19.89 68.25
N VAL A 36 10.58 20.82 69.20
CA VAL A 36 9.50 21.21 70.12
C VAL A 36 9.40 22.73 70.12
N VAL A 37 8.26 23.30 69.74
CA VAL A 37 7.98 24.74 69.79
C VAL A 37 6.76 24.94 70.70
N SER A 38 6.82 25.88 71.64
CA SER A 38 5.72 26.12 72.60
C SER A 38 5.45 27.61 72.82
N ASN A 39 4.19 28.04 72.83
CA ASN A 39 3.77 29.33 73.41
C ASN A 39 2.48 29.18 74.25
N VAL A 40 2.29 30.04 75.25
CA VAL A 40 1.26 29.92 76.30
C VAL A 40 0.33 31.15 76.32
N GLY A 41 -0.77 31.14 75.55
CA GLY A 41 -1.81 32.19 75.62
C GLY A 41 -2.83 32.14 74.47
N ALA A 42 -4.10 32.48 74.73
CA ALA A 42 -5.29 32.13 73.94
C ALA A 42 -5.42 32.82 72.56
N ASN A 43 -5.98 32.08 71.60
CA ASN A 43 -5.84 32.19 70.12
C ASN A 43 -4.42 31.80 69.64
N GLY A 44 -3.98 30.67 70.19
CA GLY A 44 -2.59 30.24 70.26
C GLY A 44 -2.14 29.22 69.20
N PRO A 45 -0.88 28.79 69.29
CA PRO A 45 -0.14 28.05 68.25
C PRO A 45 -0.49 26.56 68.23
N ASP A 46 -0.51 25.99 67.03
CA ASP A 46 -0.84 24.57 66.82
C ASP A 46 0.39 23.65 66.99
N ASP A 47 0.17 22.50 67.64
CA ASP A 47 1.18 21.49 67.97
C ASP A 47 1.77 20.80 66.72
N VAL A 48 3.09 20.66 66.65
CA VAL A 48 3.77 19.68 65.78
C VAL A 48 4.32 18.55 66.65
N THR A 49 3.76 17.36 66.48
CA THR A 49 4.27 16.14 67.12
C THR A 49 5.02 15.30 66.09
N VAL A 50 6.26 14.91 66.40
CA VAL A 50 7.05 13.99 65.54
C VAL A 50 7.28 12.67 66.26
N THR A 51 6.75 11.60 65.68
CA THR A 51 7.13 10.20 65.96
C THR A 51 7.41 9.49 64.63
N ASP A 52 8.54 8.77 64.54
CA ASP A 52 8.95 7.92 63.41
C ASP A 52 8.93 8.55 62.00
N GLN A 53 9.75 9.59 61.79
CA GLN A 53 10.01 10.22 60.48
C GLN A 53 8.78 10.83 59.76
N ARG A 54 7.76 11.20 60.53
CA ARG A 54 6.50 11.83 60.08
C ARG A 54 6.39 13.27 60.59
N ILE A 55 6.07 14.21 59.70
CA ILE A 55 5.78 15.63 60.01
C ILE A 55 4.26 15.83 59.87
N GLU A 56 3.57 15.97 60.99
CA GLU A 56 2.17 16.41 61.01
C GLU A 56 2.13 17.91 61.25
N SER A 57 1.48 18.66 60.36
CA SER A 57 1.32 20.11 60.47
C SER A 57 -0.16 20.46 60.54
N LEU A 58 -0.52 21.29 61.51
CA LEU A 58 -1.85 21.90 61.64
C LEU A 58 -1.84 23.38 61.17
N PHE A 59 -0.75 23.83 60.53
CA PHE A 59 -0.54 25.25 60.23
C PHE A 59 -1.20 25.72 58.93
N HIS A 60 -1.75 26.93 59.01
CA HIS A 60 -2.53 27.59 57.97
C HIS A 60 -1.71 28.21 56.81
N HIS A 61 -0.38 28.11 56.77
CA HIS A 61 0.48 28.62 55.66
C HIS A 61 1.80 27.83 55.52
N GLY A 62 2.18 27.54 54.26
CA GLY A 62 3.50 27.15 53.72
C GLY A 62 4.50 26.36 54.57
N ILE A 63 4.78 25.10 54.23
CA ILE A 63 5.89 24.33 54.82
C ILE A 63 7.04 24.21 53.80
N ASN A 64 8.23 24.70 54.15
CA ASN A 64 9.45 24.56 53.35
C ASN A 64 10.33 23.42 53.89
N TYR A 65 10.69 22.45 53.04
CA TYR A 65 11.65 21.39 53.40
C TYR A 65 12.96 21.53 52.59
N HIS A 66 14.08 21.70 53.30
CA HIS A 66 15.45 21.70 52.76
C HIS A 66 16.28 20.57 53.38
N ALA A 67 16.89 19.71 52.55
CA ALA A 67 17.92 18.78 52.99
C ALA A 67 19.30 19.28 52.54
N SER A 68 20.18 19.63 53.47
CA SER A 68 21.57 19.97 53.16
C SER A 68 22.35 18.72 52.70
N ASN A 69 23.39 18.91 51.88
CA ASN A 69 24.19 17.87 51.19
C ASN A 69 24.86 16.78 52.08
N SER A 70 24.58 16.73 53.38
CA SER A 70 25.21 15.80 54.34
C SER A 70 24.25 15.04 55.27
N GLY A 71 22.93 15.25 55.21
CA GLY A 71 21.95 14.59 56.07
C GLY A 71 21.32 13.33 55.44
N SER A 72 21.71 12.13 55.87
CA SER A 72 21.14 10.85 55.39
C SER A 72 19.79 10.53 56.04
N PHE A 73 18.67 10.68 55.32
CA PHE A 73 17.36 10.10 55.66
C PHE A 73 17.17 8.78 54.90
N GLY A 74 17.39 7.63 55.56
CA GLY A 74 17.34 6.32 54.93
C GLY A 74 15.93 5.74 54.69
N ASN A 75 14.87 6.31 55.28
CA ASN A 75 13.53 5.71 55.29
C ASN A 75 12.41 6.62 54.75
N GLY A 76 12.72 7.77 54.15
CA GLY A 76 11.69 8.68 53.63
C GLY A 76 11.10 9.66 54.66
N ILE A 77 10.23 10.56 54.21
CA ILE A 77 9.57 11.60 55.04
C ILE A 77 8.08 11.61 54.71
N GLU A 78 7.20 11.46 55.70
CA GLU A 78 5.74 11.54 55.54
C GLU A 78 5.21 12.89 56.04
N PHE A 79 4.60 13.71 55.17
CA PHE A 79 3.84 14.90 55.54
C PHE A 79 2.36 14.53 55.67
N VAL A 80 1.64 15.06 56.66
CA VAL A 80 0.18 14.91 56.79
C VAL A 80 -0.46 16.27 57.01
N GLY A 81 -1.22 16.75 56.02
CA GLY A 81 -1.99 18.00 55.99
C GLY A 81 -3.43 17.84 56.51
N SER A 82 -4.11 18.97 56.72
CA SER A 82 -5.44 19.12 57.34
C SER A 82 -6.51 19.48 56.29
N ASP A 83 -7.81 19.46 56.64
CA ASP A 83 -9.01 19.64 55.76
C ASP A 83 -9.07 20.87 54.79
N TRP A 84 -8.00 21.65 54.56
CA TRP A 84 -7.99 22.97 53.90
C TRP A 84 -6.76 23.20 52.99
N ASN A 85 -6.89 24.06 51.97
CA ASN A 85 -5.85 24.38 50.96
C ASN A 85 -4.41 24.63 51.48
N GLU A 86 -3.45 23.75 51.18
CA GLU A 86 -2.07 23.82 51.68
C GLU A 86 -1.01 24.06 50.60
N THR A 87 0.16 24.60 50.96
CA THR A 87 1.33 24.69 50.06
C THR A 87 2.56 24.03 50.67
N VAL A 88 3.07 22.97 50.03
CA VAL A 88 4.26 22.22 50.48
C VAL A 88 5.40 22.45 49.49
N ARG A 89 6.57 22.90 49.95
CA ARG A 89 7.77 23.05 49.10
C ARG A 89 8.78 21.95 49.38
N VAL A 90 9.10 21.13 48.37
CA VAL A 90 10.11 20.07 48.45
C VAL A 90 11.33 20.47 47.63
N ALA A 91 12.46 20.67 48.31
CA ALA A 91 13.65 21.27 47.69
C ALA A 91 14.80 20.28 47.38
N ALA A 92 14.83 19.10 48.03
CA ALA A 92 15.76 17.99 47.76
C ALA A 92 15.30 16.65 48.40
N THR A 93 15.51 15.50 47.75
CA THR A 93 15.35 14.12 48.26
C THR A 93 16.55 13.22 47.90
N LEU A 94 17.02 12.35 48.80
CA LEU A 94 18.17 11.46 48.53
C LEU A 94 17.82 10.24 47.65
N ARG A 95 18.84 9.64 47.02
CA ARG A 95 18.66 8.47 46.14
C ARG A 95 18.14 7.28 46.93
N GLY A 96 16.91 6.85 46.62
CA GLY A 96 16.22 5.75 47.32
C GLY A 96 15.36 6.15 48.53
N ALA A 97 15.25 7.44 48.86
CA ALA A 97 14.32 7.92 49.88
C ALA A 97 12.89 8.03 49.32
N LYS A 98 11.86 7.64 50.09
CA LYS A 98 10.45 7.78 49.70
C LYS A 98 9.81 8.96 50.46
N THR A 99 9.53 10.06 49.79
CA THR A 99 8.83 11.20 50.41
C THR A 99 7.33 11.01 50.18
N THR A 100 6.53 10.91 51.22
CA THR A 100 5.07 10.82 51.14
C THR A 100 4.45 12.13 51.61
N ILE A 101 3.46 12.68 50.91
CA ILE A 101 2.69 13.85 51.31
C ILE A 101 1.23 13.44 51.31
N ASN A 102 0.63 13.24 52.47
CA ASN A 102 -0.81 13.07 52.62
C ASN A 102 -1.43 14.44 52.87
N THR A 103 -2.44 14.85 52.12
CA THR A 103 -3.32 15.96 52.50
C THR A 103 -4.70 15.39 52.85
N SER A 104 -5.48 16.08 53.66
CA SER A 104 -6.87 15.70 53.94
C SER A 104 -7.73 16.89 53.54
N GLY A 105 -8.69 16.79 52.61
CA GLY A 105 -9.53 17.92 52.17
C GLY A 105 -8.84 19.14 51.50
N GLY A 106 -9.58 19.96 50.73
CA GLY A 106 -9.11 21.25 50.20
C GLY A 106 -8.42 21.24 48.82
N ASN A 107 -8.17 22.43 48.25
CA ASN A 107 -7.36 22.62 47.04
C ASN A 107 -5.89 22.89 47.40
N ASP A 108 -5.04 21.86 47.33
CA ASP A 108 -3.63 21.99 47.73
C ASP A 108 -2.70 22.40 46.59
N THR A 109 -1.50 22.88 46.88
CA THR A 109 -0.45 23.23 45.90
C THR A 109 0.92 22.74 46.39
N ILE A 110 1.41 21.62 45.89
CA ILE A 110 2.71 21.05 46.27
C ILE A 110 3.75 21.51 45.25
N ARG A 111 4.62 22.43 45.63
CA ARG A 111 5.72 22.91 44.79
C ARG A 111 6.96 22.05 44.99
N VAL A 112 7.49 21.53 43.90
CA VAL A 112 8.74 20.78 43.88
C VAL A 112 9.73 21.61 43.06
N ALA A 113 10.66 22.30 43.72
CA ALA A 113 11.56 23.24 43.06
C ALA A 113 12.98 23.08 43.60
N SER A 114 13.98 23.25 42.74
CA SER A 114 15.38 23.29 43.21
C SER A 114 15.60 24.50 44.13
N SER A 115 16.41 24.29 45.16
CA SER A 115 16.35 25.09 46.39
C SER A 115 17.26 26.33 46.42
N SER A 116 17.80 26.75 45.27
CA SER A 116 18.68 27.91 45.24
C SER A 116 17.99 29.13 44.63
N ILE A 117 17.73 30.14 45.46
CA ILE A 117 17.37 31.50 45.01
C ILE A 117 18.60 32.22 44.40
N ASP A 118 19.79 31.62 44.51
CA ASP A 118 21.07 32.16 44.09
C ASP A 118 21.82 31.18 43.15
N ALA A 119 21.63 31.34 41.84
CA ALA A 119 22.54 30.88 40.77
C ALA A 119 23.15 29.47 40.89
N GLU A 120 22.35 28.44 40.60
CA GLU A 120 22.64 27.18 39.89
C GLU A 120 21.46 26.24 40.20
N SER A 121 20.30 26.63 39.67
CA SER A 121 18.99 26.01 39.78
C SER A 121 18.94 24.72 38.96
N ASN A 122 19.22 23.59 39.59
CA ASN A 122 19.09 22.29 38.95
C ASN A 122 18.35 21.34 39.92
N LEU A 123 17.41 20.54 39.41
CA LEU A 123 16.66 19.48 40.11
C LEU A 123 17.57 18.38 40.75
N ASP A 124 18.90 18.54 40.73
CA ASP A 124 19.96 17.66 41.25
C ASP A 124 19.74 17.16 42.70
N GLY A 125 18.88 17.87 43.44
CA GLY A 125 18.48 17.57 44.80
C GLY A 125 17.47 16.44 44.97
N ILE A 126 16.60 16.10 44.01
CA ILE A 126 15.49 15.14 44.18
C ILE A 126 15.83 13.82 43.49
N ARG A 127 16.06 12.76 44.26
CA ARG A 127 16.62 11.48 43.79
C ARG A 127 15.81 10.25 44.24
N GLY A 128 14.70 10.43 44.94
CA GLY A 128 13.85 9.37 45.50
C GLY A 128 12.36 9.54 45.18
N ALA A 129 11.55 8.50 45.39
CA ALA A 129 10.12 8.51 45.03
C ALA A 129 9.34 9.56 45.84
N LEU A 130 8.55 10.40 45.16
CA LEU A 130 7.62 11.34 45.79
C LEU A 130 6.21 10.80 45.64
N VAL A 131 5.62 10.37 46.76
CA VAL A 131 4.21 10.01 46.88
C VAL A 131 3.43 11.20 47.35
N VAL A 132 2.33 11.50 46.66
CA VAL A 132 1.36 12.48 47.11
C VAL A 132 0.01 11.79 47.18
N ASN A 133 -0.61 11.83 48.36
CA ASN A 133 -1.95 11.36 48.63
C ASN A 133 -2.84 12.58 48.88
N GLY A 134 -3.45 13.10 47.82
CA GLY A 134 -4.37 14.24 47.91
C GLY A 134 -5.63 13.88 48.69
N GLY A 135 -6.08 14.79 49.56
CA GLY A 135 -7.38 14.74 50.21
C GLY A 135 -8.52 15.21 49.27
N SER A 136 -9.73 15.47 49.79
CA SER A 136 -10.87 15.86 48.94
C SER A 136 -10.83 17.34 48.49
N GLY A 137 -10.46 17.62 47.23
CA GLY A 137 -10.52 18.94 46.57
C GLY A 137 -9.73 18.97 45.23
N VAL A 138 -9.13 20.11 44.83
CA VAL A 138 -8.26 20.25 43.65
C VAL A 138 -6.81 20.53 44.08
N SER A 139 -6.01 19.48 44.20
CA SER A 139 -4.59 19.52 44.50
C SER A 139 -3.78 19.74 43.23
N THR A 140 -2.83 20.68 43.26
CA THR A 140 -1.89 21.00 42.20
C THR A 140 -0.49 20.60 42.62
N ILE A 141 0.22 19.75 41.88
CA ILE A 141 1.65 19.53 42.09
C ILE A 141 2.38 20.38 41.05
N GLU A 142 3.15 21.38 41.47
CA GLU A 142 3.91 22.26 40.58
C GLU A 142 5.41 21.87 40.63
N VAL A 143 5.92 21.24 39.58
CA VAL A 143 7.37 20.95 39.47
C VAL A 143 8.02 22.09 38.69
N VAL A 144 8.97 22.81 39.29
CA VAL A 144 9.66 23.95 38.67
C VAL A 144 11.16 23.70 38.59
N ASP A 145 11.67 23.57 37.37
CA ASP A 145 13.10 23.75 37.10
C ASP A 145 13.35 25.23 36.77
N ALA A 146 14.51 25.77 37.09
CA ALA A 146 14.78 27.21 36.91
C ALA A 146 16.16 27.48 36.33
N GLY A 147 16.85 26.47 35.79
CA GLY A 147 18.20 26.63 35.25
C GLY A 147 18.37 26.03 33.87
N ASP A 148 19.19 26.70 33.04
CA ASP A 148 19.47 26.32 31.65
C ASP A 148 20.45 25.12 31.50
N ALA A 149 20.77 24.42 32.60
CA ALA A 149 21.84 23.42 32.63
C ALA A 149 21.28 21.98 32.59
N PRO A 150 21.81 21.09 31.75
CA PRO A 150 21.25 19.75 31.56
C PRO A 150 21.31 18.91 32.85
N SER A 151 20.14 18.64 33.45
CA SER A 151 19.96 17.57 34.43
C SER A 151 19.39 16.32 33.80
N SER A 152 20.10 15.20 33.85
CA SER A 152 19.51 13.90 33.55
C SER A 152 19.08 13.22 34.85
N ARG A 153 17.84 13.33 35.34
CA ARG A 153 17.37 12.55 36.52
C ARG A 153 15.87 12.26 36.55
N ASP A 154 15.58 10.99 36.84
CA ASP A 154 14.25 10.41 37.09
C ASP A 154 13.53 11.12 38.25
N ILE A 155 12.53 11.94 37.94
CA ILE A 155 11.48 12.26 38.92
C ILE A 155 10.43 11.16 38.79
N VAL A 156 10.36 10.26 39.77
CA VAL A 156 9.27 9.27 39.88
C VAL A 156 8.20 9.84 40.81
N LEU A 157 7.11 10.33 40.22
CA LEU A 157 5.90 10.68 40.98
C LEU A 157 5.09 9.39 41.14
N GLU A 158 4.95 8.89 42.38
CA GLU A 158 4.06 7.77 42.73
C GLU A 158 2.83 8.34 43.45
N SER A 159 1.92 9.01 42.75
CA SER A 159 0.79 9.66 43.44
C SER A 159 -0.39 8.69 43.60
N ALA A 160 -1.00 8.66 44.79
CA ALA A 160 -2.34 8.09 44.99
C ALA A 160 -3.29 9.26 45.35
N ILE A 161 -3.65 10.04 44.34
CA ILE A 161 -4.50 11.23 44.46
C ILE A 161 -5.96 10.81 44.59
N VAL A 162 -6.59 11.05 45.74
CA VAL A 162 -7.98 10.64 45.97
C VAL A 162 -8.91 11.86 45.81
N GLY A 163 -9.27 12.18 44.56
CA GLY A 163 -10.16 13.31 44.24
C GLY A 163 -10.53 13.37 42.75
N ALA A 164 -11.69 13.98 42.42
CA ALA A 164 -12.30 13.88 41.08
C ALA A 164 -11.87 14.97 40.08
N SER A 165 -10.89 15.82 40.41
CA SER A 165 -10.55 17.01 39.61
C SER A 165 -9.12 17.53 39.84
N ASP A 166 -8.20 16.67 40.27
CA ASP A 166 -6.82 17.07 40.57
C ASP A 166 -5.96 17.19 39.29
N ALA A 167 -4.98 18.11 39.31
CA ALA A 167 -4.09 18.36 38.17
C ALA A 167 -2.62 18.41 38.59
N ILE A 168 -1.76 17.63 37.94
CA ILE A 168 -0.30 17.76 38.11
C ILE A 168 0.15 18.79 37.07
N GLN A 169 0.81 19.86 37.50
CA GLN A 169 1.38 20.89 36.62
C GLN A 169 2.91 20.81 36.65
N ILE A 170 3.55 20.48 35.54
CA ILE A 170 5.01 20.54 35.42
C ILE A 170 5.33 21.79 34.62
N SER A 171 6.16 22.71 35.12
CA SER A 171 6.42 23.99 34.45
C SER A 171 7.89 24.38 34.52
N GLY A 172 8.40 25.04 33.48
CA GLY A 172 9.75 25.62 33.52
C GLY A 172 10.89 24.62 33.40
N LEU A 173 10.64 23.41 32.89
CA LEU A 173 11.73 22.51 32.50
C LEU A 173 12.61 23.22 31.47
N ALA A 174 13.86 23.53 31.83
CA ALA A 174 14.80 24.21 30.96
C ALA A 174 15.99 23.28 30.70
N GLY A 175 16.21 22.94 29.42
CA GLY A 175 17.39 22.21 28.97
C GLY A 175 17.13 20.80 28.39
N PRO A 176 18.08 20.28 27.58
CA PRO A 176 17.93 18.98 26.94
C PRO A 176 18.09 17.83 27.94
N ARG A 177 17.19 16.82 27.88
CA ARG A 177 17.23 15.53 28.59
C ARG A 177 16.66 15.46 30.02
N ASN A 178 15.73 16.32 30.40
CA ASN A 178 14.88 16.02 31.56
C ASN A 178 14.01 14.79 31.22
N GLU A 179 14.01 13.77 32.09
CA GLU A 179 13.17 12.55 31.97
C GLU A 179 12.27 12.49 33.22
N VAL A 180 10.99 12.79 33.05
CA VAL A 180 10.00 12.73 34.13
C VAL A 180 9.19 11.44 33.98
N ALA A 181 9.21 10.59 35.00
CA ALA A 181 8.45 9.35 35.06
C ALA A 181 7.24 9.52 35.99
N ILE A 182 6.04 9.47 35.43
CA ILE A 182 4.81 9.70 36.20
C ILE A 182 4.06 8.39 36.34
N ARG A 183 3.78 7.98 37.57
CA ARG A 183 3.01 6.79 37.91
C ARG A 183 1.86 7.16 38.85
N VAL A 184 0.63 7.01 38.36
CA VAL A 184 -0.58 7.33 39.13
C VAL A 184 -1.23 6.02 39.59
N ILE A 185 -1.53 5.86 40.88
CA ILE A 185 -1.89 4.55 41.49
C ILE A 185 -3.33 4.53 42.06
N ASP A 186 -4.07 5.64 42.08
CA ASP A 186 -5.35 5.78 42.81
C ASP A 186 -6.63 5.26 42.10
N GLY A 187 -6.56 4.88 40.83
CA GLY A 187 -7.73 4.40 40.09
C GLY A 187 -8.76 5.48 39.68
N VAL A 188 -8.44 6.78 39.81
CA VAL A 188 -9.28 7.92 39.39
C VAL A 188 -8.65 8.65 38.18
N ALA A 189 -9.48 9.23 37.31
CA ALA A 189 -9.04 9.95 36.11
C ALA A 189 -8.55 11.37 36.44
N HIS A 190 -7.37 11.77 35.96
CA HIS A 190 -6.73 13.07 36.23
C HIS A 190 -6.19 13.74 34.95
N THR A 191 -6.07 15.08 34.97
CA THR A 191 -5.41 15.85 33.90
C THR A 191 -4.00 16.24 34.31
N LEU A 192 -2.98 15.76 33.59
CA LEU A 192 -1.59 16.20 33.70
C LEU A 192 -1.37 17.37 32.74
N ARG A 193 -0.99 18.54 33.25
CA ARG A 193 -0.57 19.69 32.45
C ARG A 193 0.95 19.78 32.46
N ILE A 194 1.53 19.90 31.28
CA ILE A 194 2.96 20.08 31.10
C ILE A 194 3.15 21.42 30.37
N ALA A 195 3.68 22.42 31.08
CA ALA A 195 4.07 23.69 30.52
C ALA A 195 5.56 23.64 30.14
N THR A 196 5.83 23.44 28.85
CA THR A 196 7.19 23.50 28.28
C THR A 196 7.64 24.96 28.21
N SER A 197 8.95 25.22 28.31
CA SER A 197 9.46 26.60 28.25
C SER A 197 9.19 27.25 26.88
N ASP A 198 9.10 28.59 26.81
CA ASP A 198 8.95 29.37 25.56
C ASP A 198 10.16 29.25 24.60
N SER A 199 11.06 28.28 24.82
CA SER A 199 12.29 28.07 24.07
C SER A 199 12.08 27.02 22.97
N PRO A 200 12.04 27.40 21.68
CA PRO A 200 11.83 26.49 20.56
C PRO A 200 13.06 25.62 20.22
N LEU A 201 14.01 25.44 21.15
CA LEU A 201 15.32 24.81 20.90
C LEU A 201 15.68 23.67 21.87
N SER A 202 14.82 23.35 22.85
CA SER A 202 15.10 22.31 23.85
C SER A 202 14.01 21.23 23.84
N SER A 203 14.32 20.07 23.25
CA SER A 203 13.43 18.91 23.30
C SER A 203 13.33 18.36 24.74
N GLU A 204 12.14 18.38 25.32
CA GLU A 204 11.84 17.77 26.62
C GLU A 204 11.43 16.30 26.43
N LYS A 205 11.79 15.37 27.34
CA LYS A 205 11.43 13.95 27.23
C LYS A 205 10.56 13.49 28.40
N PHE A 206 9.42 12.90 28.10
CA PHE A 206 8.46 12.43 29.10
C PHE A 206 8.26 10.92 28.97
N ALA A 207 8.45 10.18 30.06
CA ALA A 207 8.19 8.74 30.10
C ALA A 207 6.90 8.49 30.87
N VAL A 208 5.85 8.06 30.18
CA VAL A 208 4.55 7.74 30.78
C VAL A 208 4.46 6.24 31.00
N ARG A 209 4.36 5.81 32.26
CA ARG A 209 4.27 4.39 32.64
C ARG A 209 3.04 4.14 33.51
N ASP A 210 2.29 3.08 33.21
CA ASP A 210 1.24 2.53 34.10
C ASP A 210 0.08 3.54 34.29
N THR A 211 -0.65 3.82 33.20
CA THR A 211 -1.77 4.80 33.18
C THR A 211 -3.06 4.26 33.78
N ILE A 212 -3.83 5.13 34.43
CA ILE A 212 -5.19 4.84 34.91
C ILE A 212 -6.21 5.17 33.80
N PRO A 213 -7.37 4.49 33.71
CA PRO A 213 -8.43 4.88 32.77
C PRO A 213 -8.86 6.35 32.87
N GLY A 214 -8.78 7.08 31.75
CA GLY A 214 -9.28 8.45 31.60
C GLY A 214 -8.25 9.56 31.83
N GLN A 215 -6.96 9.22 31.88
CA GLN A 215 -5.89 10.20 32.06
C GLN A 215 -5.73 11.08 30.81
N THR A 216 -5.59 12.40 30.98
CA THR A 216 -5.30 13.35 29.90
C THR A 216 -3.98 14.05 30.15
N ILE A 217 -3.11 14.16 29.14
CA ILE A 217 -1.88 14.94 29.15
C ILE A 217 -2.11 16.13 28.21
N LEU A 218 -2.00 17.34 28.75
CA LEU A 218 -2.12 18.59 28.01
C LEU A 218 -0.75 19.28 27.99
N GLN A 219 -0.25 19.59 26.79
CA GLN A 219 0.92 20.46 26.66
C GLN A 219 0.50 21.92 26.52
N ASP A 220 0.85 22.74 27.51
CA ASP A 220 0.61 24.18 27.52
C ASP A 220 1.94 24.90 27.16
N GLY A 221 2.30 25.03 25.88
CA GLY A 221 3.58 25.64 25.47
C GLY A 221 3.87 25.68 23.96
N GLN A 222 5.00 26.28 23.56
CA GLN A 222 5.46 26.43 22.16
C GLN A 222 6.71 25.59 21.84
N GLY A 223 7.25 24.84 22.80
CA GLY A 223 8.49 24.07 22.62
C GLY A 223 8.25 22.58 22.41
N ASP A 224 9.08 21.95 21.59
CA ASP A 224 9.03 20.54 21.20
C ASP A 224 9.08 19.56 22.40
N ALA A 225 8.18 18.58 22.40
CA ALA A 225 8.15 17.50 23.38
C ALA A 225 8.29 16.11 22.76
N THR A 226 8.93 15.19 23.47
CA THR A 226 8.94 13.75 23.15
C THR A 226 8.23 12.97 24.24
N TYR A 227 7.17 12.24 23.88
CA TYR A 227 6.42 11.37 24.78
C TYR A 227 6.76 9.91 24.51
N THR A 228 7.31 9.19 25.48
CA THR A 228 7.53 7.73 25.37
C THR A 228 6.49 6.99 26.21
N ILE A 229 5.69 6.15 25.55
CA ILE A 229 4.59 5.37 26.15
C ILE A 229 5.00 3.90 26.19
N ASP A 230 5.11 3.35 27.39
CA ASP A 230 5.60 1.98 27.64
C ASP A 230 4.45 0.96 27.75
N ALA A 231 3.39 1.31 28.50
CA ALA A 231 2.16 0.52 28.61
C ALA A 231 1.01 1.38 29.15
N THR A 232 -0.21 1.11 28.70
CA THR A 232 -1.43 1.74 29.21
C THR A 232 -2.31 0.71 29.91
N ALA A 233 -2.59 0.88 31.21
CA ALA A 233 -3.58 0.04 31.90
C ALA A 233 -5.01 0.58 31.75
N GLY A 234 -5.17 1.81 31.23
CA GLY A 234 -6.45 2.44 30.89
C GLY A 234 -6.33 3.52 29.82
N ALA A 235 -7.46 4.15 29.45
CA ALA A 235 -7.50 5.17 28.41
C ALA A 235 -6.59 6.38 28.73
N LEU A 236 -5.74 6.75 27.76
CA LEU A 236 -4.83 7.90 27.81
C LEU A 236 -5.15 8.84 26.65
N HIS A 237 -5.22 10.14 26.91
CA HIS A 237 -5.31 11.16 25.88
C HIS A 237 -4.08 12.07 25.95
N ILE A 238 -3.46 12.37 24.81
CA ILE A 238 -2.39 13.36 24.65
C ILE A 238 -2.94 14.47 23.75
N ALA A 239 -2.99 15.69 24.26
CA ALA A 239 -3.25 16.87 23.45
C ALA A 239 -1.94 17.65 23.30
N GLY A 240 -1.42 17.66 22.08
CA GLY A 240 -0.20 18.35 21.69
C GLY A 240 -0.35 19.88 21.74
N GLY A 241 0.79 20.53 21.67
CA GLY A 241 0.95 21.95 21.90
C GLY A 241 1.10 22.72 20.58
N ALA A 242 2.02 23.68 20.58
CA ALA A 242 2.36 24.46 19.40
C ALA A 242 3.80 24.23 18.88
N GLY A 243 4.49 23.22 19.41
CA GLY A 243 5.83 22.82 19.01
C GLY A 243 5.81 21.63 18.06
N ASP A 244 6.98 21.09 17.70
CA ASP A 244 7.06 19.86 16.90
C ASP A 244 7.14 18.65 17.85
N GLU A 245 6.01 17.98 18.08
CA GLU A 245 5.91 16.89 19.05
C GLU A 245 6.26 15.50 18.46
N LEU A 246 6.94 14.66 19.26
CA LEU A 246 7.24 13.26 18.94
C LEU A 246 6.60 12.32 19.95
N ILE A 247 5.57 11.58 19.55
CA ILE A 247 4.93 10.56 20.38
C ILE A 247 5.48 9.19 19.98
N GLN A 248 6.18 8.51 20.88
CA GLN A 248 6.74 7.18 20.70
C GLN A 248 5.98 6.14 21.53
N VAL A 249 5.23 5.27 20.88
CA VAL A 249 4.63 4.07 21.47
C VAL A 249 5.62 2.93 21.31
N THR A 250 6.48 2.77 22.31
CA THR A 250 7.54 1.75 22.34
C THR A 250 7.55 1.08 23.71
N PRO A 251 6.82 -0.02 23.91
CA PRO A 251 6.90 -0.80 25.14
C PRO A 251 8.35 -1.24 25.40
N SER A 252 8.73 -1.35 26.66
CA SER A 252 10.07 -1.82 27.11
C SER A 252 10.36 -3.26 26.70
N THR A 253 9.32 -4.05 26.39
CA THR A 253 9.37 -5.36 25.74
C THR A 253 9.19 -5.30 24.23
N GLN A 254 8.90 -4.10 23.70
CA GLN A 254 8.53 -3.80 22.32
C GLN A 254 7.32 -4.59 21.82
N GLU A 255 6.35 -4.96 22.66
CA GLU A 255 5.14 -5.68 22.21
C GLU A 255 3.89 -4.81 22.40
N TRP A 256 3.24 -4.41 21.30
CA TRP A 256 2.03 -3.56 21.35
C TRP A 256 0.87 -4.26 22.08
N SER A 257 0.83 -5.59 22.09
CA SER A 257 -0.14 -6.37 22.87
C SER A 257 -0.20 -6.02 24.37
N ASN A 258 0.81 -5.35 24.92
CA ASN A 258 0.82 -4.83 26.30
C ASN A 258 0.06 -3.51 26.49
N MET A 259 -0.45 -2.87 25.43
CA MET A 259 -1.40 -1.77 25.54
C MET A 259 -2.80 -2.30 25.80
N HIS A 260 -3.27 -2.18 27.05
CA HIS A 260 -4.59 -2.64 27.46
C HIS A 260 -5.67 -1.55 27.44
N GLY A 261 -5.28 -0.28 27.25
CA GLY A 261 -6.15 0.91 27.21
C GLY A 261 -6.15 1.59 25.83
N ALA A 262 -7.15 2.43 25.57
CA ALA A 262 -7.19 3.24 24.35
C ALA A 262 -6.24 4.44 24.46
N LEU A 263 -5.52 4.77 23.38
CA LEU A 263 -4.71 5.99 23.28
C LEU A 263 -5.42 6.95 22.32
N SER A 264 -5.52 8.24 22.65
CA SER A 264 -6.03 9.28 21.74
C SER A 264 -5.01 10.41 21.66
N ILE A 265 -4.63 10.82 20.45
CA ILE A 265 -3.61 11.84 20.22
C ILE A 265 -4.19 12.93 19.34
N ASP A 266 -4.11 14.17 19.80
CA ASP A 266 -4.34 15.35 18.97
C ASP A 266 -2.95 16.01 18.82
N GLY A 267 -2.45 16.17 17.60
CA GLY A 267 -1.11 16.71 17.31
C GLY A 267 -0.97 18.16 17.75
N GLY A 268 -2.03 18.97 17.56
CA GLY A 268 -2.02 20.38 17.91
C GLY A 268 -1.61 21.25 16.74
N SER A 269 -0.52 22.01 16.87
CA SER A 269 0.01 22.79 15.76
C SER A 269 1.52 22.65 15.70
N GLY A 270 2.06 22.18 14.58
CA GLY A 270 3.49 21.91 14.47
C GLY A 270 3.77 20.96 13.32
N GLN A 271 4.90 20.25 13.38
CA GLN A 271 5.15 19.03 12.64
C GLN A 271 5.18 17.85 13.61
N ASP A 272 4.01 17.31 13.90
CA ASP A 272 3.81 16.31 14.94
C ASP A 272 3.91 14.90 14.35
N ARG A 273 4.66 14.03 15.05
CA ARG A 273 4.92 12.66 14.61
C ARG A 273 4.54 11.63 15.66
N LEU A 274 3.81 10.61 15.24
CA LEU A 274 3.53 9.40 16.00
C LEU A 274 4.39 8.24 15.46
N LEU A 275 5.28 7.71 16.30
CA LEU A 275 6.05 6.50 16.06
C LEU A 275 5.47 5.33 16.88
N VAL A 276 5.07 4.26 16.22
CA VAL A 276 4.59 3.02 16.84
C VAL A 276 5.52 1.89 16.48
N ALA A 277 6.13 1.22 17.46
CA ALA A 277 6.97 0.05 17.22
C ALA A 277 6.42 -1.20 17.91
N ASP A 278 6.20 -2.25 17.12
CA ASP A 278 5.78 -3.57 17.58
C ASP A 278 6.81 -4.62 17.13
N GLN A 279 7.35 -5.37 18.07
CA GLN A 279 8.29 -6.49 17.92
C GLN A 279 7.69 -7.80 18.43
N SER A 280 6.36 -7.93 18.44
CA SER A 280 5.65 -9.16 18.82
C SER A 280 6.37 -10.44 18.35
N HIS A 281 6.69 -11.34 19.29
CA HIS A 281 7.39 -12.58 19.00
C HIS A 281 6.41 -13.77 18.90
N GLY A 282 6.01 -14.17 17.68
CA GLY A 282 5.62 -15.57 17.43
C GLY A 282 4.26 -15.86 16.77
N GLU A 283 3.40 -14.88 16.51
CA GLU A 283 2.14 -15.07 15.76
C GLU A 283 1.98 -14.01 14.65
N LEU A 284 1.14 -14.26 13.65
CA LEU A 284 0.83 -13.29 12.59
C LEU A 284 0.19 -12.05 13.21
N THR A 285 0.79 -10.88 13.02
CA THR A 285 0.26 -9.63 13.56
C THR A 285 -0.61 -8.93 12.54
N PHE A 286 -1.76 -8.44 12.98
CA PHE A 286 -2.74 -7.74 12.14
C PHE A 286 -2.87 -6.29 12.62
N TYR A 287 -2.66 -5.35 11.72
CA TYR A 287 -2.87 -3.92 11.93
C TYR A 287 -4.04 -3.44 11.07
N GLU A 288 -4.86 -2.56 11.62
CA GLU A 288 -5.94 -1.91 10.89
C GLU A 288 -5.78 -0.39 10.98
N LEU A 289 -5.63 0.26 9.82
CA LEU A 289 -5.54 1.70 9.65
C LEU A 289 -6.88 2.22 9.12
N THR A 290 -7.49 3.12 9.89
CA THR A 290 -8.72 3.83 9.54
C THR A 290 -8.42 5.31 9.35
N ALA A 291 -9.41 6.10 8.94
CA ALA A 291 -9.23 7.54 8.78
C ALA A 291 -8.65 8.22 10.04
N ASN A 292 -9.11 7.82 11.23
CA ASN A 292 -8.80 8.51 12.50
C ASN A 292 -8.23 7.56 13.55
N GLY A 293 -7.58 6.47 13.13
CA GLY A 293 -6.99 5.56 14.10
C GLY A 293 -6.28 4.35 13.52
N LEU A 294 -5.43 3.76 14.35
CA LEU A 294 -4.64 2.58 14.08
C LEU A 294 -4.84 1.57 15.22
N SER A 295 -4.99 0.29 14.91
CA SER A 295 -5.23 -0.75 15.93
C SER A 295 -4.48 -2.06 15.65
N HIS A 296 -4.30 -2.86 16.70
CA HIS A 296 -3.65 -4.17 16.68
C HIS A 296 -4.66 -5.29 17.00
N GLY A 297 -4.76 -6.28 16.12
CA GLY A 297 -5.58 -7.49 16.27
C GLY A 297 -7.09 -7.30 15.99
N PRO A 298 -7.86 -8.40 15.83
CA PRO A 298 -9.25 -8.40 15.38
C PRO A 298 -10.29 -7.85 16.40
N ALA A 299 -9.87 -7.31 17.54
CA ALA A 299 -10.75 -6.86 18.62
C ALA A 299 -10.50 -5.41 19.09
N GLY A 300 -9.66 -4.63 18.40
CA GLY A 300 -9.44 -3.21 18.72
C GLY A 300 -8.80 -2.94 20.09
N THR A 301 -8.18 -3.96 20.73
CA THR A 301 -7.38 -3.79 21.95
C THR A 301 -6.14 -2.96 21.64
N GLY A 302 -5.91 -1.89 22.43
CA GLY A 302 -4.77 -1.00 22.24
C GLY A 302 -4.89 -0.03 21.06
N ALA A 303 -6.12 0.27 20.60
CA ALA A 303 -6.37 1.23 19.52
C ALA A 303 -5.82 2.62 19.87
N ILE A 304 -5.15 3.23 18.88
CA ILE A 304 -4.65 4.60 18.90
C ILE A 304 -5.56 5.42 17.99
N ALA A 305 -6.33 6.33 18.56
CA ALA A 305 -7.07 7.34 17.82
C ALA A 305 -6.19 8.56 17.59
N PHE A 306 -6.33 9.18 16.43
CA PHE A 306 -5.67 10.44 16.08
C PHE A 306 -6.58 11.30 15.20
N ASP A 307 -6.35 12.60 15.19
CA ASP A 307 -7.07 13.56 14.35
C ASP A 307 -6.24 14.05 13.16
N ASP A 308 -6.73 15.08 12.48
CA ASP A 308 -6.10 15.68 11.29
C ASP A 308 -5.00 16.69 11.63
N SER A 309 -4.73 16.94 12.90
CA SER A 309 -3.62 17.77 13.36
C SER A 309 -2.30 16.99 13.51
N LEU A 310 -2.32 15.67 13.31
CA LEU A 310 -1.10 14.85 13.25
C LEU A 310 -0.55 14.82 11.82
N GLU A 311 0.72 15.18 11.62
CA GLU A 311 1.34 15.24 10.29
C GLU A 311 1.93 13.89 9.83
N GLU A 312 2.64 13.18 10.70
CA GLU A 312 3.38 11.96 10.34
C GLU A 312 3.04 10.77 11.26
N LEU A 313 2.73 9.62 10.67
CA LEU A 313 2.57 8.34 11.38
C LEU A 313 3.60 7.32 10.84
N GLU A 314 4.44 6.82 11.73
CA GLU A 314 5.45 5.81 11.46
C GLU A 314 5.11 4.51 12.22
N LEU A 315 4.87 3.40 11.50
CA LEU A 315 4.61 2.08 12.09
C LEU A 315 5.74 1.11 11.74
N HIS A 316 6.40 0.56 12.76
CA HIS A 316 7.43 -0.47 12.63
C HIS A 316 6.87 -1.80 13.13
N GLY A 317 6.63 -2.72 12.19
CA GLY A 317 6.16 -4.08 12.45
C GLY A 317 7.26 -5.02 12.93
N GLY A 318 6.83 -6.20 13.36
CA GLY A 318 7.67 -7.14 14.10
C GLY A 318 8.55 -8.07 13.25
N ASN A 319 9.16 -9.05 13.94
CA ASN A 319 10.08 -10.03 13.34
C ASN A 319 9.36 -11.27 12.76
N VAL A 320 8.09 -11.12 12.38
CA VAL A 320 7.20 -12.17 11.86
C VAL A 320 6.34 -11.58 10.75
N ALA A 321 5.68 -12.41 9.94
CA ALA A 321 4.79 -11.91 8.91
C ALA A 321 3.66 -11.05 9.52
N ASN A 322 3.45 -9.87 8.95
CA ASN A 322 2.45 -8.90 9.36
C ASN A 322 1.39 -8.70 8.27
N THR A 323 0.20 -8.27 8.65
CA THR A 323 -0.85 -7.80 7.73
C THR A 323 -1.26 -6.40 8.13
N LEU A 324 -1.16 -5.42 7.22
CA LEU A 324 -1.75 -4.09 7.37
C LEU A 324 -2.99 -3.98 6.50
N ALA A 325 -4.15 -3.68 7.10
CA ALA A 325 -5.38 -3.37 6.39
C ALA A 325 -5.67 -1.87 6.43
N VAL A 326 -5.67 -1.21 5.27
CA VAL A 326 -6.02 0.21 5.10
C VAL A 326 -7.50 0.29 4.75
N GLN A 327 -8.34 0.71 5.68
CA GLN A 327 -9.80 0.79 5.48
C GLN A 327 -10.24 2.07 4.78
N ALA A 328 -9.50 3.16 4.97
CA ALA A 328 -9.76 4.47 4.40
C ALA A 328 -8.46 5.29 4.37
N GLU A 329 -8.43 6.35 3.56
CA GLU A 329 -7.37 7.36 3.61
C GLU A 329 -7.25 7.95 5.03
N PRO A 330 -6.05 7.94 5.63
CA PRO A 330 -5.83 8.50 6.95
C PRO A 330 -5.96 10.04 6.92
N ALA A 331 -6.46 10.60 8.02
CA ALA A 331 -6.53 12.04 8.25
C ALA A 331 -5.12 12.67 8.30
N VAL A 332 -4.16 11.89 8.79
CA VAL A 332 -2.72 12.19 8.86
C VAL A 332 -2.16 12.50 7.47
N SER A 333 -1.21 13.44 7.38
CA SER A 333 -0.66 13.90 6.10
C SER A 333 0.23 12.86 5.42
N GLU A 334 1.04 12.13 6.19
CA GLU A 334 1.94 11.08 5.69
C GLU A 334 1.95 9.87 6.63
N VAL A 335 1.84 8.67 6.07
CA VAL A 335 1.94 7.42 6.82
C VAL A 335 3.02 6.55 6.20
N SER A 336 4.05 6.23 6.98
CA SER A 336 5.12 5.32 6.58
C SER A 336 5.10 4.06 7.44
N VAL A 337 5.04 2.90 6.78
CA VAL A 337 5.00 1.61 7.45
C VAL A 337 6.18 0.75 7.02
N TRP A 338 6.88 0.16 7.98
CA TRP A 338 7.90 -0.87 7.78
C TRP A 338 7.37 -2.15 8.36
N GLN A 339 6.89 -3.07 7.52
CA GLN A 339 6.29 -4.31 8.02
C GLN A 339 7.31 -5.32 8.53
N GLY A 340 8.62 -5.05 8.46
CA GLY A 340 9.62 -5.91 9.08
C GLY A 340 9.78 -7.25 8.36
N SER A 341 10.16 -8.31 9.07
CA SER A 341 10.59 -9.56 8.44
C SER A 341 9.45 -10.56 8.23
N GLY A 342 9.45 -11.26 7.10
CA GLY A 342 8.45 -12.28 6.79
C GLY A 342 7.76 -11.97 5.46
N THR A 343 6.71 -12.72 5.13
CA THR A 343 5.86 -12.40 3.97
C THR A 343 4.72 -11.52 4.46
N ASN A 344 4.91 -10.20 4.39
CA ASN A 344 3.92 -9.25 4.90
C ASN A 344 2.82 -8.98 3.86
N ALA A 345 1.59 -8.77 4.32
CA ALA A 345 0.44 -8.46 3.48
C ALA A 345 -0.01 -7.01 3.66
N LEU A 346 -0.40 -6.38 2.57
CA LEU A 346 -1.03 -5.08 2.53
C LEU A 346 -2.41 -5.23 1.91
N VAL A 347 -3.45 -4.95 2.69
CA VAL A 347 -4.85 -5.06 2.30
C VAL A 347 -5.44 -3.67 2.15
N GLY A 348 -6.11 -3.43 1.04
CA GLY A 348 -6.66 -2.13 0.70
C GLY A 348 -8.10 -1.85 1.10
N PRO A 349 -8.55 -0.61 0.86
CA PRO A 349 -9.90 -0.18 1.23
C PRO A 349 -10.94 -0.81 0.32
N LEU A 350 -12.16 -0.96 0.85
CA LEU A 350 -13.29 -1.53 0.10
C LEU A 350 -13.86 -0.59 -0.98
N THR A 351 -13.31 0.61 -1.16
CA THR A 351 -13.87 1.64 -2.04
C THR A 351 -13.10 1.84 -3.35
N GLY A 352 -12.12 0.97 -3.66
CA GLY A 352 -11.25 1.12 -4.82
C GLY A 352 -10.18 2.18 -4.55
N ALA A 353 -8.93 1.90 -4.93
CA ALA A 353 -7.82 2.83 -4.73
C ALA A 353 -6.80 2.74 -5.88
N ASP A 354 -6.01 3.81 -6.04
CA ASP A 354 -4.80 3.80 -6.85
C ASP A 354 -3.63 3.29 -6.01
N TRP A 355 -2.89 2.35 -6.58
CA TRP A 355 -1.75 1.69 -5.95
C TRP A 355 -0.51 1.95 -6.78
N HIS A 356 0.61 2.28 -6.14
CA HIS A 356 1.88 2.50 -6.82
C HIS A 356 2.95 1.59 -6.23
N ILE A 357 3.50 0.69 -7.04
CA ILE A 357 4.70 -0.06 -6.70
C ILE A 357 5.90 0.82 -7.08
N VAL A 358 6.49 1.48 -6.08
CA VAL A 358 7.48 2.56 -6.27
C VAL A 358 8.92 2.08 -6.12
N GLY A 359 9.14 0.97 -5.42
CA GLY A 359 10.44 0.35 -5.19
C GLY A 359 10.34 -1.16 -5.06
N GLU A 360 11.43 -1.83 -4.69
CA GLU A 360 11.42 -3.26 -4.37
C GLU A 360 10.64 -3.49 -3.07
N ASP A 361 9.50 -4.15 -3.17
CA ASP A 361 8.55 -4.42 -2.09
C ASP A 361 8.11 -3.16 -1.33
N VAL A 362 8.08 -2.01 -2.03
CA VAL A 362 7.57 -0.73 -1.53
C VAL A 362 6.33 -0.32 -2.32
N VAL A 363 5.21 -0.20 -1.62
CA VAL A 363 3.89 0.08 -2.19
C VAL A 363 3.29 1.31 -1.54
N ARG A 364 2.85 2.27 -2.36
CA ARG A 364 2.04 3.40 -1.95
C ARG A 364 0.57 3.13 -2.25
N VAL A 365 -0.30 3.38 -1.28
CA VAL A 365 -1.77 3.31 -1.41
C VAL A 365 -2.31 4.73 -1.35
N GLY A 366 -2.99 5.14 -2.41
CA GLY A 366 -3.47 6.51 -2.59
C GLY A 366 -2.34 7.53 -2.54
N GLU A 367 -2.58 8.67 -1.87
CA GLU A 367 -1.61 9.78 -1.82
C GLU A 367 -0.69 9.74 -0.60
N ARG A 368 -1.11 9.09 0.50
CA ARG A 368 -0.56 9.33 1.84
C ARG A 368 0.11 8.13 2.49
N VAL A 369 -0.20 6.91 2.08
CA VAL A 369 0.26 5.69 2.77
C VAL A 369 1.37 5.00 1.98
N LEU A 370 2.59 5.01 2.51
CA LEU A 370 3.75 4.32 1.96
C LEU A 370 4.12 3.11 2.85
N VAL A 371 4.19 1.92 2.25
CA VAL A 371 4.43 0.67 2.97
C VAL A 371 5.65 -0.04 2.38
N ASN A 372 6.60 -0.37 3.24
CA ASN A 372 7.82 -1.09 2.92
C ASN A 372 7.70 -2.56 3.35
N ASP A 373 8.56 -3.41 2.75
CA ASP A 373 8.64 -4.85 3.01
C ASP A 373 7.33 -5.60 2.69
N VAL A 374 6.63 -5.20 1.62
CA VAL A 374 5.36 -5.80 1.21
C VAL A 374 5.59 -7.05 0.35
N GLY A 375 5.20 -8.21 0.85
CA GLY A 375 5.24 -9.46 0.09
C GLY A 375 3.92 -9.83 -0.61
N ILE A 376 2.79 -9.31 -0.15
CA ILE A 376 1.47 -9.56 -0.74
C ILE A 376 0.70 -8.25 -0.77
N VAL A 377 0.18 -7.88 -1.94
CA VAL A 377 -0.79 -6.78 -2.10
C VAL A 377 -2.15 -7.40 -2.38
N ALA A 378 -3.18 -6.99 -1.64
CA ALA A 378 -4.57 -7.41 -1.84
C ALA A 378 -5.47 -6.17 -1.82
N SER A 379 -5.87 -5.65 -2.97
CA SER A 379 -6.42 -4.30 -3.07
C SER A 379 -7.77 -4.05 -2.38
N GLY A 380 -8.52 -5.11 -2.06
CA GLY A 380 -9.91 -4.94 -1.62
C GLY A 380 -10.76 -4.27 -2.72
N GLY A 381 -11.93 -3.76 -2.37
CA GLY A 381 -12.80 -3.02 -3.31
C GLY A 381 -13.28 -3.85 -4.49
N ALA A 382 -13.83 -3.18 -5.52
CA ALA A 382 -14.25 -3.83 -6.76
C ALA A 382 -13.45 -3.39 -8.00
N GLU A 383 -12.92 -2.17 -8.00
CA GLU A 383 -12.15 -1.65 -9.12
C GLU A 383 -10.89 -1.00 -8.55
N ASN A 384 -9.72 -1.52 -8.93
CA ASN A 384 -8.44 -0.99 -8.49
C ASN A 384 -7.48 -0.85 -9.66
N ARG A 385 -6.53 0.07 -9.51
CA ARG A 385 -5.46 0.24 -10.48
C ARG A 385 -4.10 0.17 -9.80
N PHE A 386 -3.23 -0.67 -10.31
CA PHE A 386 -1.88 -0.89 -9.83
C PHE A 386 -0.87 -0.35 -10.83
N TYR A 387 -0.30 0.80 -10.53
CA TYR A 387 0.79 1.39 -11.28
C TYR A 387 2.13 0.75 -10.88
N VAL A 388 2.88 0.26 -11.86
CA VAL A 388 4.28 -0.18 -11.66
C VAL A 388 5.20 0.94 -12.12
N GLU A 389 5.88 1.60 -11.18
CA GLU A 389 6.83 2.66 -11.51
C GLU A 389 8.19 2.08 -11.94
N SER A 390 9.03 2.91 -12.54
CA SER A 390 10.30 2.48 -13.15
C SER A 390 11.27 1.73 -12.23
N THR A 391 11.20 1.96 -10.91
CA THR A 391 12.00 1.25 -9.90
C THR A 391 11.18 0.24 -9.10
N GLY A 392 9.88 0.13 -9.38
CA GLY A 392 8.97 -0.78 -8.71
C GLY A 392 9.29 -2.24 -9.00
N ALA A 393 9.27 -3.05 -7.97
CA ALA A 393 9.28 -4.51 -8.07
C ALA A 393 8.54 -5.13 -6.89
N LEU A 394 7.57 -5.99 -7.14
CA LEU A 394 6.90 -6.79 -6.12
C LEU A 394 7.38 -8.24 -6.25
N THR A 395 8.17 -8.69 -5.28
CA THR A 395 8.76 -10.03 -5.27
C THR A 395 7.75 -11.12 -4.90
N GLY A 396 6.58 -10.74 -4.38
CA GLY A 396 5.48 -11.66 -4.10
C GLY A 396 4.23 -11.42 -4.95
N SER A 397 3.05 -11.56 -4.34
CA SER A 397 1.78 -11.67 -5.07
C SER A 397 0.99 -10.36 -5.09
N LEU A 398 0.50 -10.01 -6.28
CA LEU A 398 -0.47 -8.95 -6.52
C LEU A 398 -1.86 -9.57 -6.69
N LEU A 399 -2.78 -9.28 -5.77
CA LEU A 399 -4.13 -9.80 -5.79
C LEU A 399 -5.10 -8.64 -5.99
N GLY A 400 -5.72 -8.59 -7.17
CA GLY A 400 -6.90 -7.77 -7.37
C GLY A 400 -8.11 -8.33 -6.62
N SER A 401 -9.26 -7.70 -6.82
CA SER A 401 -10.52 -8.14 -6.26
C SER A 401 -11.16 -9.20 -7.17
N PRO A 402 -11.77 -10.27 -6.63
CA PRO A 402 -12.51 -11.22 -7.46
C PRO A 402 -13.79 -10.65 -8.09
N ALA A 403 -14.12 -9.39 -7.83
CA ALA A 403 -15.39 -8.79 -8.21
C ALA A 403 -15.16 -7.37 -8.70
N GLY A 404 -15.28 -7.15 -10.01
CA GLY A 404 -15.18 -5.85 -10.65
C GLY A 404 -14.04 -5.85 -11.65
N HIS A 405 -13.39 -4.72 -11.88
CA HIS A 405 -12.44 -4.54 -12.98
C HIS A 405 -11.12 -3.95 -12.47
N ASP A 406 -10.12 -4.81 -12.34
CA ASP A 406 -8.80 -4.50 -11.80
C ASP A 406 -7.74 -4.35 -12.90
N VAL A 407 -6.93 -3.30 -12.80
CA VAL A 407 -5.99 -2.89 -13.85
C VAL A 407 -4.54 -2.96 -13.36
N LEU A 408 -3.67 -3.65 -14.10
CA LEU A 408 -2.22 -3.59 -13.92
C LEU A 408 -1.58 -2.69 -14.98
N ASP A 409 -1.05 -1.55 -14.56
CA ASP A 409 -0.66 -0.42 -15.40
C ASP A 409 0.85 -0.16 -15.38
N TYR A 410 1.51 -0.36 -16.53
CA TYR A 410 2.94 -0.09 -16.74
C TYR A 410 3.23 1.24 -17.44
N SER A 411 2.26 2.15 -17.57
CA SER A 411 2.46 3.44 -18.25
C SER A 411 3.57 4.32 -17.63
N LEU A 412 3.96 4.07 -16.38
CA LEU A 412 5.05 4.74 -15.67
C LEU A 412 6.38 3.94 -15.67
N TYR A 413 6.40 2.77 -16.29
CA TYR A 413 7.56 1.89 -16.37
C TYR A 413 8.45 2.26 -17.57
N SER A 414 9.78 2.29 -17.37
CA SER A 414 10.74 2.72 -18.41
C SER A 414 11.44 1.57 -19.15
N GLY A 415 11.09 0.32 -18.83
CA GLY A 415 11.64 -0.89 -19.44
C GLY A 415 10.70 -1.61 -20.41
N GLY A 416 11.20 -2.70 -21.00
CA GLY A 416 10.33 -3.64 -21.70
C GLY A 416 9.48 -4.43 -20.72
N VAL A 417 8.22 -4.69 -21.09
CA VAL A 417 7.25 -5.38 -20.24
C VAL A 417 6.91 -6.73 -20.84
N MET A 418 6.73 -7.73 -19.99
CA MET A 418 6.18 -9.03 -20.32
C MET A 418 5.04 -9.32 -19.35
N VAL A 419 3.87 -9.63 -19.89
CA VAL A 419 2.76 -10.23 -19.14
C VAL A 419 2.58 -11.65 -19.67
N ASN A 420 2.48 -12.62 -18.77
CA ASN A 420 2.32 -14.02 -19.11
C ASN A 420 1.19 -14.64 -18.29
N LEU A 421 0.07 -14.93 -18.97
CA LEU A 421 -1.11 -15.53 -18.36
C LEU A 421 -0.92 -17.03 -18.06
N GLN A 422 0.05 -17.71 -18.68
CA GLN A 422 0.29 -19.15 -18.46
C GLN A 422 0.76 -19.46 -17.04
N ASN A 423 1.58 -18.56 -16.48
CA ASN A 423 2.15 -18.68 -15.15
C ASN A 423 1.69 -17.57 -14.20
N HIS A 424 0.80 -16.68 -14.66
CA HIS A 424 0.34 -15.50 -13.95
C HIS A 424 1.49 -14.63 -13.43
N THR A 425 2.44 -14.30 -14.30
CA THR A 425 3.59 -13.46 -13.96
C THR A 425 3.66 -12.23 -14.86
N ALA A 426 4.16 -11.13 -14.33
CA ALA A 426 4.42 -9.93 -15.12
C ALA A 426 5.78 -9.32 -14.77
N THR A 427 6.32 -8.46 -15.62
CA THR A 427 7.59 -7.76 -15.34
C THR A 427 7.52 -7.05 -13.99
N ALA A 428 8.45 -7.35 -13.10
CA ALA A 428 8.50 -6.76 -11.76
C ALA A 428 7.28 -7.08 -10.87
N VAL A 429 6.46 -8.07 -11.22
CA VAL A 429 5.40 -8.64 -10.37
C VAL A 429 5.50 -10.16 -10.43
N ALA A 430 5.98 -10.78 -9.35
CA ALA A 430 6.32 -12.19 -9.34
C ALA A 430 5.10 -13.11 -9.54
N ASN A 431 3.93 -12.71 -9.07
CA ASN A 431 2.67 -13.40 -9.32
C ASN A 431 1.50 -12.40 -9.30
N PHE A 432 0.50 -12.59 -10.15
CA PHE A 432 -0.75 -11.84 -10.07
C PHE A 432 -1.98 -12.77 -10.06
N ASN A 433 -3.10 -12.28 -9.55
CA ASN A 433 -4.40 -12.94 -9.67
C ASN A 433 -5.52 -11.88 -9.65
N TYR A 434 -6.66 -12.20 -10.27
CA TYR A 434 -7.82 -11.31 -10.40
C TYR A 434 -7.43 -9.95 -10.99
N ILE A 435 -6.77 -9.97 -12.15
CA ILE A 435 -6.45 -8.77 -12.93
C ILE A 435 -7.11 -8.94 -14.28
N ASP A 436 -7.95 -7.97 -14.65
CA ASP A 436 -8.79 -8.01 -15.85
C ASP A 436 -8.15 -7.23 -17.00
N GLU A 437 -7.53 -6.08 -16.70
CA GLU A 437 -6.90 -5.23 -17.70
C GLU A 437 -5.39 -5.07 -17.47
N PHE A 438 -4.63 -5.08 -18.57
CA PHE A 438 -3.20 -4.82 -18.57
C PHE A 438 -2.86 -3.68 -19.52
N ILE A 439 -2.07 -2.72 -19.04
CA ILE A 439 -1.59 -1.58 -19.83
C ILE A 439 -0.07 -1.67 -19.91
N GLY A 440 0.47 -1.79 -21.13
CA GLY A 440 1.90 -1.81 -21.41
C GLY A 440 2.55 -0.43 -21.36
N THR A 441 3.78 -0.31 -21.87
CA THR A 441 4.51 0.98 -21.93
C THR A 441 4.35 1.70 -23.26
N GLY A 442 3.74 1.04 -24.26
CA GLY A 442 3.73 1.48 -25.66
C GLY A 442 5.07 1.27 -26.38
N GLY A 443 6.10 0.81 -25.66
CA GLY A 443 7.41 0.42 -26.18
C GLY A 443 7.48 -1.08 -26.46
N VAL A 444 8.55 -1.73 -26.00
CA VAL A 444 8.70 -3.19 -26.15
C VAL A 444 7.88 -3.91 -25.07
N SER A 445 6.60 -4.14 -25.35
CA SER A 445 5.69 -4.86 -24.46
C SER A 445 5.19 -6.14 -25.11
N ASN A 446 5.29 -7.26 -24.38
CA ASN A 446 4.91 -8.60 -24.83
C ASN A 446 3.77 -9.13 -23.95
N PHE A 447 2.74 -9.65 -24.58
CA PHE A 447 1.60 -10.26 -23.91
C PHE A 447 1.47 -11.72 -24.35
N VAL A 448 1.50 -12.65 -23.39
CA VAL A 448 1.40 -14.09 -23.65
C VAL A 448 0.10 -14.63 -23.06
N GLY A 449 -0.72 -15.25 -23.91
CA GLY A 449 -2.01 -15.85 -23.55
C GLY A 449 -1.92 -17.06 -22.65
N ALA A 450 -3.07 -17.46 -22.10
CA ALA A 450 -3.20 -18.64 -21.27
C ALA A 450 -3.11 -19.95 -22.10
N ASN A 451 -2.81 -21.07 -21.46
CA ASN A 451 -2.72 -22.39 -22.11
C ASN A 451 -4.10 -23.05 -22.30
N VAL A 452 -5.02 -22.33 -22.93
CA VAL A 452 -6.40 -22.73 -23.22
C VAL A 452 -6.82 -22.11 -24.56
N ASP A 453 -7.85 -22.67 -25.20
CA ASP A 453 -8.34 -22.12 -26.46
C ASP A 453 -8.88 -20.69 -26.23
N ALA A 454 -8.23 -19.71 -26.84
CA ALA A 454 -8.58 -18.30 -26.69
C ALA A 454 -9.05 -17.67 -28.00
N VAL A 455 -9.97 -16.73 -27.87
CA VAL A 455 -10.38 -15.83 -28.94
C VAL A 455 -9.80 -14.46 -28.62
N TRP A 456 -8.87 -14.03 -29.45
CA TRP A 456 -8.26 -12.71 -29.40
C TRP A 456 -8.96 -11.79 -30.38
N THR A 457 -9.42 -10.63 -29.92
CA THR A 457 -9.94 -9.58 -30.80
C THR A 457 -9.02 -8.37 -30.72
N ILE A 458 -8.25 -8.11 -31.78
CA ILE A 458 -7.37 -6.95 -31.89
C ILE A 458 -8.22 -5.77 -32.35
N THR A 459 -8.68 -4.95 -31.40
CA THR A 459 -9.66 -3.88 -31.63
C THR A 459 -9.04 -2.57 -32.09
N GLY A 460 -7.76 -2.36 -31.81
CA GLY A 460 -7.04 -1.12 -32.12
C GLY A 460 -5.53 -1.31 -32.19
N VAL A 461 -4.80 -0.19 -32.23
CA VAL A 461 -3.33 -0.23 -32.25
C VAL A 461 -2.80 -0.73 -30.91
N ASN A 462 -2.17 -1.91 -30.93
CA ASN A 462 -1.56 -2.58 -29.78
C ASN A 462 -2.55 -2.83 -28.63
N GLN A 463 -3.83 -3.05 -28.94
CA GLN A 463 -4.89 -3.25 -27.96
C GLN A 463 -5.90 -4.29 -28.43
N GLY A 464 -6.54 -4.95 -27.48
CA GLY A 464 -7.53 -5.97 -27.76
C GLY A 464 -8.13 -6.59 -26.52
N GLU A 465 -8.97 -7.59 -26.78
CA GLU A 465 -9.66 -8.40 -25.78
C GLU A 465 -9.35 -9.88 -26.00
N ILE A 466 -9.31 -10.66 -24.93
CA ILE A 466 -9.03 -12.08 -24.93
C ILE A 466 -10.15 -12.78 -24.18
N VAL A 467 -10.92 -13.58 -24.88
CA VAL A 467 -12.02 -14.38 -24.33
C VAL A 467 -11.58 -15.84 -24.33
N THR A 468 -11.64 -16.52 -23.19
CA THR A 468 -11.33 -17.95 -23.13
C THR A 468 -12.56 -18.78 -22.76
N ASN A 469 -12.78 -19.88 -23.49
CA ASN A 469 -13.91 -20.75 -23.23
C ASN A 469 -13.66 -21.58 -21.95
N GLY A 470 -13.98 -21.00 -20.78
CA GLY A 470 -13.92 -21.71 -19.50
C GLY A 470 -13.22 -20.97 -18.36
N ALA A 471 -12.58 -19.82 -18.61
CA ALA A 471 -12.24 -18.89 -17.53
C ALA A 471 -13.47 -18.02 -17.21
N ALA A 472 -13.53 -17.52 -15.98
CA ALA A 472 -14.59 -16.59 -15.56
C ALA A 472 -14.35 -15.17 -16.11
N ASP A 473 -13.13 -14.88 -16.57
CA ASP A 473 -12.63 -13.52 -16.78
C ASP A 473 -12.20 -13.36 -18.25
N ASP A 474 -12.73 -12.32 -18.89
CA ASP A 474 -12.27 -11.82 -20.18
C ASP A 474 -11.13 -10.82 -19.91
N TRP A 475 -10.00 -10.95 -20.59
CA TRP A 475 -8.85 -10.07 -20.37
C TRP A 475 -8.79 -8.95 -21.41
N ILE A 476 -8.46 -7.75 -20.97
CA ILE A 476 -8.23 -6.58 -21.82
C ILE A 476 -6.73 -6.24 -21.82
N PHE A 477 -6.18 -5.92 -22.98
CA PHE A 477 -4.82 -5.42 -23.07
C PHE A 477 -4.75 -4.15 -23.91
N SER A 478 -3.85 -3.24 -23.54
CA SER A 478 -3.52 -2.07 -24.34
C SER A 478 -2.03 -1.75 -24.28
N GLN A 479 -1.51 -1.11 -25.33
CA GLN A 479 -0.10 -0.78 -25.49
C GLN A 479 0.86 -2.00 -25.54
N PHE A 480 0.36 -3.17 -25.97
CA PHE A 480 1.17 -4.37 -26.22
C PHE A 480 1.33 -4.62 -27.73
N PRO A 481 2.46 -4.21 -28.35
CA PRO A 481 2.69 -4.44 -29.77
C PRO A 481 3.01 -5.89 -30.12
N ASN A 482 3.42 -6.72 -29.15
CA ASN A 482 3.75 -8.12 -29.39
C ASN A 482 2.77 -9.00 -28.61
N VAL A 483 1.97 -9.77 -29.32
CA VAL A 483 1.02 -10.72 -28.74
C VAL A 483 1.39 -12.15 -29.14
N THR A 484 1.35 -13.05 -28.17
CA THR A 484 1.55 -14.48 -28.36
C THR A 484 0.37 -15.21 -27.72
N GLY A 485 -0.21 -16.17 -28.44
CA GLY A 485 -1.18 -17.08 -27.86
C GLY A 485 -0.57 -18.06 -26.84
N GLY A 486 -1.30 -19.13 -26.60
CA GLY A 486 -0.99 -20.16 -25.61
C GLY A 486 -0.34 -21.41 -26.21
N SER A 487 -0.66 -22.53 -25.57
CA SER A 487 -0.33 -23.87 -26.06
C SER A 487 -1.51 -24.61 -26.68
N SER A 488 -2.65 -23.92 -26.80
CA SER A 488 -3.95 -24.42 -27.25
C SER A 488 -4.32 -23.70 -28.55
N ASP A 489 -5.39 -24.14 -29.20
CA ASP A 489 -5.82 -23.57 -30.47
C ASP A 489 -6.41 -22.16 -30.26
N ASP A 490 -5.74 -21.14 -30.78
CA ASP A 490 -6.12 -19.74 -30.65
C ASP A 490 -6.65 -19.14 -31.95
N ARG A 491 -7.62 -18.24 -31.84
CA ARG A 491 -8.19 -17.51 -32.98
C ARG A 491 -8.02 -16.01 -32.80
N PHE A 492 -7.32 -15.38 -33.73
CA PHE A 492 -7.00 -13.96 -33.72
C PHE A 492 -7.87 -13.21 -34.73
N PHE A 493 -8.96 -12.63 -34.26
CA PHE A 493 -9.75 -11.66 -35.01
C PHE A 493 -9.02 -10.33 -35.06
N VAL A 494 -8.69 -9.87 -36.26
CA VAL A 494 -8.15 -8.52 -36.47
C VAL A 494 -9.29 -7.63 -36.94
N GLU A 495 -9.55 -6.53 -36.23
CA GLU A 495 -10.49 -5.50 -36.68
C GLU A 495 -9.80 -4.51 -37.65
N PRO A 496 -10.55 -3.74 -38.46
CA PRO A 496 -9.95 -2.75 -39.36
C PRO A 496 -9.02 -1.73 -38.69
N SER A 497 -9.30 -1.37 -37.44
CA SER A 497 -8.44 -0.52 -36.60
C SER A 497 -7.36 -1.27 -35.82
N GLY A 498 -7.48 -2.60 -35.73
CA GLY A 498 -6.55 -3.48 -35.04
C GLY A 498 -5.19 -3.51 -35.71
N GLN A 499 -4.12 -3.28 -34.96
CA GLN A 499 -2.74 -3.37 -35.45
C GLN A 499 -1.81 -3.89 -34.36
N VAL A 500 -0.91 -4.81 -34.69
CA VAL A 500 0.16 -5.29 -33.80
C VAL A 500 1.46 -5.45 -34.57
N SER A 501 2.60 -5.33 -33.88
CA SER A 501 3.92 -5.49 -34.49
C SER A 501 4.30 -6.96 -34.65
N VAL A 502 3.96 -7.80 -33.67
CA VAL A 502 4.18 -9.24 -33.71
C VAL A 502 2.90 -9.94 -33.28
N LEU A 503 2.48 -10.94 -34.04
CA LEU A 503 1.43 -11.88 -33.69
C LEU A 503 1.98 -13.29 -33.85
N SER A 504 1.98 -14.04 -32.75
CA SER A 504 2.36 -15.45 -32.76
C SER A 504 1.22 -16.29 -32.20
N GLY A 505 0.78 -17.34 -32.90
CA GLY A 505 -0.25 -18.23 -32.35
C GLY A 505 0.24 -19.02 -31.14
N GLY A 506 1.46 -19.55 -31.21
CA GLY A 506 2.08 -20.27 -30.11
C GLY A 506 2.27 -21.73 -30.45
N ASN A 507 1.82 -22.64 -29.58
CA ASN A 507 1.59 -24.02 -29.99
C ASN A 507 0.08 -24.24 -30.09
N GLY A 508 -0.33 -25.20 -30.90
CA GLY A 508 -1.74 -25.41 -31.20
C GLY A 508 -1.92 -25.38 -32.70
N THR A 509 -3.17 -25.33 -33.13
CA THR A 509 -3.57 -24.99 -34.49
C THR A 509 -4.26 -23.62 -34.44
N ASP A 510 -3.54 -22.60 -34.87
CA ASP A 510 -3.92 -21.21 -34.66
C ASP A 510 -4.44 -20.57 -35.96
N GLU A 511 -5.38 -19.64 -35.84
CA GLU A 511 -6.02 -18.95 -36.96
C GLU A 511 -5.86 -17.43 -36.87
N ILE A 512 -5.50 -16.78 -37.98
CA ILE A 512 -5.71 -15.34 -38.15
C ILE A 512 -6.97 -15.06 -38.98
N ASN A 513 -7.85 -14.21 -38.48
CA ASN A 513 -9.19 -14.02 -39.03
C ASN A 513 -9.50 -12.54 -39.29
N TYR A 514 -9.86 -12.21 -40.54
CA TYR A 514 -10.17 -10.87 -41.01
C TYR A 514 -11.66 -10.65 -41.32
N ALA A 515 -12.57 -11.45 -40.75
CA ALA A 515 -14.00 -11.41 -41.10
C ALA A 515 -14.69 -10.04 -40.92
N TYR A 516 -14.09 -9.11 -40.17
CA TYR A 516 -14.59 -7.73 -40.00
C TYR A 516 -14.10 -6.74 -41.07
N PHE A 517 -13.19 -7.15 -41.96
CA PHE A 517 -12.68 -6.31 -43.03
C PHE A 517 -13.64 -6.26 -44.22
N SER A 518 -13.78 -5.07 -44.80
CA SER A 518 -14.53 -4.82 -46.04
C SER A 518 -13.64 -4.47 -47.24
N ASN A 519 -12.34 -4.29 -46.99
CA ASN A 519 -11.33 -4.08 -48.02
C ASN A 519 -10.45 -5.32 -48.09
N ALA A 520 -9.75 -5.47 -49.22
CA ALA A 520 -8.81 -6.54 -49.44
C ALA A 520 -7.73 -6.62 -48.34
N VAL A 521 -7.48 -7.84 -47.86
CA VAL A 521 -6.36 -8.20 -46.99
C VAL A 521 -5.40 -9.12 -47.74
N ALA A 522 -4.14 -9.05 -47.33
CA ALA A 522 -3.10 -9.97 -47.73
C ALA A 522 -2.56 -10.72 -46.51
N VAL A 523 -2.50 -12.05 -46.60
CA VAL A 523 -1.91 -12.97 -45.63
C VAL A 523 -0.96 -13.91 -46.37
N ASN A 524 0.25 -14.09 -45.85
CA ASN A 524 1.21 -15.03 -46.37
C ASN A 524 1.89 -15.73 -45.18
N LEU A 525 1.43 -16.95 -44.88
CA LEU A 525 1.90 -17.76 -43.76
C LEU A 525 3.33 -18.26 -44.00
N GLN A 526 3.75 -18.41 -45.26
CA GLN A 526 5.12 -18.80 -45.62
C GLN A 526 6.18 -17.73 -45.29
N THR A 527 5.85 -16.45 -45.48
CA THR A 527 6.75 -15.31 -45.26
C THR A 527 6.53 -14.62 -43.91
N GLY A 528 5.45 -14.97 -43.20
CA GLY A 528 5.09 -14.36 -41.92
C GLY A 528 4.59 -12.92 -42.07
N MET A 529 3.87 -12.62 -43.17
CA MET A 529 3.33 -11.29 -43.43
C MET A 529 1.80 -11.33 -43.43
N ALA A 530 1.16 -10.37 -42.76
CA ALA A 530 -0.29 -10.20 -42.84
C ALA A 530 -0.72 -8.74 -42.70
N THR A 531 -1.92 -8.41 -43.16
CA THR A 531 -2.43 -7.04 -43.12
C THR A 531 -2.57 -6.58 -41.67
N ASN A 532 -2.11 -5.37 -41.36
CA ASN A 532 -2.08 -4.83 -40.00
C ASN A 532 -1.23 -5.62 -38.97
N VAL A 533 -0.44 -6.61 -39.39
CA VAL A 533 0.48 -7.37 -38.54
C VAL A 533 1.91 -7.26 -39.08
N GLY A 534 2.84 -6.79 -38.26
CA GLY A 534 4.23 -6.60 -38.68
C GLY A 534 4.98 -7.90 -38.96
N ASN A 535 4.84 -8.89 -38.09
CA ASN A 535 5.43 -10.23 -38.20
C ASN A 535 4.44 -11.27 -37.68
N LEU A 536 4.16 -12.28 -38.50
CA LEU A 536 3.24 -13.38 -38.23
C LEU A 536 4.02 -14.69 -38.11
N SER A 537 3.79 -15.47 -37.06
CA SER A 537 4.43 -16.79 -36.88
C SER A 537 3.54 -17.76 -36.13
N SER A 538 3.77 -19.07 -36.29
CA SER A 538 2.96 -20.12 -35.64
C SER A 538 1.47 -19.89 -35.86
N ILE A 539 1.08 -19.76 -37.13
CA ILE A 539 -0.32 -19.65 -37.55
C ILE A 539 -0.48 -20.65 -38.68
N GLU A 540 -1.46 -21.53 -38.53
CA GLU A 540 -1.74 -22.63 -39.46
C GLU A 540 -2.92 -22.30 -40.37
N ASN A 541 -3.84 -21.46 -39.94
CA ASN A 541 -5.08 -21.17 -40.66
C ASN A 541 -5.28 -19.67 -40.89
N ALA A 542 -6.00 -19.32 -41.95
CA ALA A 542 -6.30 -17.93 -42.27
C ALA A 542 -7.68 -17.76 -42.90
N THR A 543 -8.41 -16.76 -42.40
CA THR A 543 -9.71 -16.34 -42.95
C THR A 543 -9.64 -14.88 -43.41
N GLY A 544 -10.08 -14.63 -44.63
CA GLY A 544 -10.21 -13.30 -45.25
C GLY A 544 -11.38 -12.49 -44.70
N GLY A 545 -11.77 -11.47 -45.43
CA GLY A 545 -12.88 -10.55 -45.17
C GLY A 545 -13.85 -10.49 -46.34
N ALA A 546 -14.50 -9.35 -46.53
CA ALA A 546 -15.47 -9.14 -47.62
C ALA A 546 -14.85 -8.45 -48.87
N GLY A 547 -13.52 -8.37 -48.95
CA GLY A 547 -12.77 -7.74 -50.04
C GLY A 547 -12.16 -8.79 -50.97
N ASP A 548 -11.50 -8.34 -52.05
CA ASP A 548 -10.75 -9.24 -52.94
C ASP A 548 -9.40 -9.62 -52.28
N ASP A 549 -9.37 -10.69 -51.51
CA ASP A 549 -8.26 -11.05 -50.63
C ASP A 549 -7.17 -11.87 -51.33
N LEU A 550 -5.98 -11.90 -50.72
CA LEU A 550 -4.86 -12.76 -51.10
C LEU A 550 -4.37 -13.50 -49.87
N ILE A 551 -4.54 -14.82 -49.84
CA ILE A 551 -4.12 -15.69 -48.75
C ILE A 551 -3.22 -16.77 -49.32
N ILE A 552 -1.99 -16.85 -48.80
CA ILE A 552 -1.00 -17.87 -49.16
C ILE A 552 -0.66 -18.64 -47.89
N GLY A 553 -0.84 -19.96 -47.94
CA GLY A 553 -0.49 -20.92 -46.89
C GLY A 553 1.01 -21.08 -46.69
N ASN A 554 1.39 -22.16 -46.03
CA ASN A 554 2.76 -22.56 -45.79
C ASN A 554 2.99 -24.02 -46.25
N ASN A 555 3.94 -24.73 -45.65
CA ASN A 555 4.24 -26.12 -46.05
C ASN A 555 3.56 -27.16 -45.12
N ALA A 556 2.64 -26.70 -44.26
CA ALA A 556 1.82 -27.55 -43.41
C ALA A 556 0.38 -27.49 -43.92
N GLY A 557 -0.45 -28.47 -43.56
CA GLY A 557 -1.86 -28.43 -43.91
C GLY A 557 -2.56 -27.21 -43.30
N ASN A 558 -3.14 -26.37 -44.15
CA ASN A 558 -3.79 -25.12 -43.78
C ASN A 558 -5.29 -25.16 -44.11
N GLU A 559 -6.10 -24.50 -43.30
CA GLU A 559 -7.47 -24.13 -43.64
C GLU A 559 -7.51 -22.65 -44.05
N LEU A 560 -7.80 -22.40 -45.32
CA LEU A 560 -7.83 -21.06 -45.93
C LEU A 560 -9.24 -20.73 -46.40
N ARG A 561 -9.79 -19.59 -45.97
CA ARG A 561 -11.14 -19.15 -46.32
C ARG A 561 -11.12 -17.73 -46.90
N GLY A 562 -11.69 -17.54 -48.09
CA GLY A 562 -11.81 -16.22 -48.75
C GLY A 562 -12.95 -15.37 -48.18
N LEU A 563 -14.11 -16.00 -47.99
CA LEU A 563 -15.40 -15.39 -47.59
C LEU A 563 -16.13 -14.67 -48.73
N ALA A 564 -16.00 -13.36 -48.86
CA ALA A 564 -16.73 -12.65 -49.93
C ALA A 564 -15.77 -11.74 -50.67
N GLY A 565 -15.90 -11.69 -51.99
CA GLY A 565 -14.94 -10.97 -52.82
C GLY A 565 -14.41 -11.90 -53.90
N ASN A 566 -13.45 -11.46 -54.69
CA ASN A 566 -12.78 -12.33 -55.65
C ASN A 566 -11.38 -12.63 -55.11
N ASP A 567 -11.28 -13.78 -54.46
CA ASP A 567 -10.15 -14.10 -53.61
C ASP A 567 -9.09 -14.90 -54.37
N ILE A 568 -7.87 -14.86 -53.85
CA ILE A 568 -6.78 -15.75 -54.28
C ILE A 568 -6.35 -16.53 -53.05
N LEU A 569 -6.60 -17.84 -53.05
CA LEU A 569 -6.14 -18.76 -52.01
C LEU A 569 -5.10 -19.71 -52.62
N VAL A 570 -3.92 -19.80 -52.01
CA VAL A 570 -2.84 -20.70 -52.41
C VAL A 570 -2.45 -21.55 -51.21
N GLY A 571 -2.64 -22.86 -51.24
CA GLY A 571 -2.30 -23.77 -50.14
C GLY A 571 -0.78 -23.92 -49.96
N ALA A 572 -0.07 -23.99 -51.09
CA ALA A 572 1.38 -24.14 -51.22
C ALA A 572 1.85 -25.58 -51.00
N GLY A 573 2.00 -26.06 -49.77
CA GLY A 573 2.33 -27.46 -49.55
C GLY A 573 1.70 -28.00 -48.28
N GLY A 574 1.34 -29.28 -48.27
CA GLY A 574 0.54 -29.85 -47.19
C GLY A 574 -0.75 -30.43 -47.74
N GLY A 575 -1.60 -30.97 -46.86
CA GLY A 575 -2.96 -31.32 -47.27
C GLY A 575 -3.88 -30.19 -46.83
N ASP A 576 -4.25 -29.32 -47.76
CA ASP A 576 -4.90 -28.05 -47.48
C ASP A 576 -6.41 -28.13 -47.68
N THR A 577 -7.15 -27.24 -47.01
CA THR A 577 -8.57 -26.99 -47.25
C THR A 577 -8.77 -25.54 -47.66
N LEU A 578 -9.15 -25.33 -48.93
CA LEU A 578 -9.32 -24.00 -49.53
C LEU A 578 -10.81 -23.77 -49.80
N ILE A 579 -11.37 -22.68 -49.28
CA ILE A 579 -12.79 -22.36 -49.40
C ILE A 579 -12.95 -20.92 -49.93
N GLY A 580 -13.27 -20.78 -51.22
CA GLY A 580 -13.47 -19.48 -51.89
C GLY A 580 -14.68 -18.72 -51.33
N SER A 581 -15.84 -19.37 -51.31
CA SER A 581 -17.13 -18.86 -50.79
C SER A 581 -17.91 -18.01 -51.80
N LEU A 582 -18.00 -16.69 -51.66
CA LEU A 582 -18.79 -15.83 -52.57
C LEU A 582 -17.86 -15.05 -53.47
N GLY A 583 -17.77 -15.36 -54.76
CA GLY A 583 -16.70 -14.74 -55.53
C GLY A 583 -16.53 -15.16 -56.96
N ARG A 584 -15.42 -14.74 -57.55
CA ARG A 584 -14.80 -15.44 -58.68
C ARG A 584 -13.39 -15.70 -58.25
N ASP A 585 -13.21 -16.81 -57.57
CA ASP A 585 -12.03 -17.06 -56.79
C ASP A 585 -10.98 -17.79 -57.62
N ILE A 586 -9.73 -17.67 -57.20
CA ILE A 586 -8.60 -18.42 -57.72
C ILE A 586 -8.07 -19.25 -56.58
N LEU A 587 -8.22 -20.56 -56.69
CA LEU A 587 -7.86 -21.52 -55.66
C LEU A 587 -6.79 -22.46 -56.22
N ILE A 588 -5.61 -22.47 -55.60
CA ILE A 588 -4.45 -23.27 -56.00
C ILE A 588 -4.05 -24.14 -54.80
N GLY A 589 -4.22 -25.46 -54.90
CA GLY A 589 -3.90 -26.39 -53.81
C GLY A 589 -2.41 -26.38 -53.51
N GLY A 590 -1.62 -26.94 -54.41
CA GLY A 590 -0.16 -26.93 -54.29
C GLY A 590 0.40 -28.34 -54.33
N ASP A 591 1.29 -28.67 -53.39
CA ASP A 591 1.77 -30.04 -53.20
C ASP A 591 0.99 -30.73 -52.06
N GLY A 592 0.33 -31.85 -52.32
CA GLY A 592 -0.27 -32.72 -51.32
C GLY A 592 -1.70 -33.11 -51.65
N VAL A 593 -2.48 -33.54 -50.65
CA VAL A 593 -3.86 -33.97 -50.88
C VAL A 593 -4.80 -32.88 -50.41
N ASP A 594 -5.32 -32.12 -51.36
CA ASP A 594 -6.07 -30.90 -51.09
C ASP A 594 -7.59 -31.09 -51.23
N ALA A 595 -8.33 -30.28 -50.47
CA ALA A 595 -9.77 -30.11 -50.58
C ALA A 595 -10.08 -28.65 -50.95
N ILE A 596 -10.52 -28.44 -52.19
CA ILE A 596 -10.74 -27.11 -52.76
C ILE A 596 -12.23 -26.92 -53.07
N GLU A 597 -12.85 -25.91 -52.45
CA GLU A 597 -14.26 -25.56 -52.60
C GLU A 597 -14.41 -24.10 -53.09
N GLY A 598 -14.75 -23.91 -54.36
CA GLY A 598 -15.07 -22.60 -54.96
C GLY A 598 -16.33 -21.97 -54.36
N ASN A 599 -17.40 -22.77 -54.27
CA ASN A 599 -18.75 -22.40 -53.85
C ASN A 599 -19.54 -21.53 -54.84
N GLN A 600 -19.81 -20.26 -54.55
CA GLN A 600 -20.70 -19.45 -55.39
C GLN A 600 -19.89 -18.53 -56.30
N GLY A 601 -20.18 -18.62 -57.59
CA GLY A 601 -19.60 -17.81 -58.65
C GLY A 601 -18.62 -18.59 -59.52
N SER A 602 -17.99 -17.91 -60.48
CA SER A 602 -17.14 -18.59 -61.48
C SER A 602 -15.71 -18.67 -60.99
N ASP A 603 -15.28 -19.85 -60.57
CA ASP A 603 -14.01 -20.04 -59.89
C ASP A 603 -12.96 -20.73 -60.78
N LEU A 604 -11.68 -20.47 -60.50
CA LEU A 604 -10.53 -21.14 -61.12
C LEU A 604 -9.90 -22.04 -60.06
N LEU A 605 -10.02 -23.35 -60.21
CA LEU A 605 -9.52 -24.35 -59.28
C LEU A 605 -8.35 -25.11 -59.91
N ILE A 606 -7.21 -25.12 -59.24
CA ILE A 606 -5.99 -25.83 -59.62
C ILE A 606 -5.64 -26.75 -58.44
N GLY A 607 -5.62 -28.07 -58.67
CA GLY A 607 -5.20 -29.03 -57.63
C GLY A 607 -3.71 -28.88 -57.29
N GLY A 608 -2.86 -28.94 -58.32
CA GLY A 608 -1.42 -28.76 -58.16
C GLY A 608 -0.93 -27.30 -58.08
N SER A 609 0.35 -27.09 -58.39
CA SER A 609 1.06 -25.81 -58.26
C SER A 609 1.16 -25.00 -59.56
N THR A 610 1.57 -23.74 -59.45
CA THR A 610 1.92 -22.88 -60.58
C THR A 610 3.29 -22.22 -60.43
N ASN A 611 3.82 -21.68 -61.53
CA ASN A 611 5.03 -20.84 -61.47
C ASN A 611 4.82 -19.52 -60.69
N TYR A 612 3.59 -19.21 -60.26
CA TYR A 612 3.19 -17.90 -59.74
C TYR A 612 2.73 -17.94 -58.28
N ASP A 613 2.75 -19.10 -57.62
CA ASP A 613 2.19 -19.30 -56.27
C ASP A 613 2.76 -18.30 -55.24
N ASN A 614 4.03 -17.90 -55.45
CA ASN A 614 4.74 -16.91 -54.65
C ASN A 614 4.99 -15.57 -55.38
N ASP A 615 4.33 -15.32 -56.51
CA ASP A 615 4.40 -14.07 -57.27
C ASP A 615 3.05 -13.35 -57.23
N THR A 616 2.85 -12.56 -56.18
CA THR A 616 1.68 -11.70 -55.98
C THR A 616 1.35 -10.84 -57.20
N LYS A 617 2.35 -10.40 -57.97
CA LYS A 617 2.10 -9.57 -59.16
C LYS A 617 1.43 -10.39 -60.27
N SER A 618 1.91 -11.61 -60.49
CA SER A 618 1.34 -12.53 -61.48
C SER A 618 -0.05 -13.02 -61.05
N LEU A 619 -0.22 -13.39 -59.78
CA LEU A 619 -1.53 -13.76 -59.22
C LEU A 619 -2.56 -12.63 -59.39
N ASN A 620 -2.19 -11.38 -59.09
CA ASN A 620 -3.07 -10.23 -59.32
C ASN A 620 -3.39 -9.98 -60.80
N ALA A 621 -2.44 -10.24 -61.71
CA ALA A 621 -2.68 -10.11 -63.14
C ALA A 621 -3.67 -11.18 -63.64
N ILE A 622 -3.59 -12.40 -63.11
CA ILE A 622 -4.55 -13.48 -63.37
C ILE A 622 -5.93 -13.07 -62.84
N ARG A 623 -6.02 -12.65 -61.58
CA ARG A 623 -7.28 -12.16 -60.97
C ARG A 623 -7.93 -11.06 -61.79
N THR A 624 -7.17 -10.05 -62.20
CA THR A 624 -7.69 -8.92 -63.00
C THR A 624 -8.42 -9.39 -64.26
N ILE A 625 -7.92 -10.45 -64.91
CA ILE A 625 -8.56 -11.01 -66.10
C ILE A 625 -9.74 -11.90 -65.72
N TRP A 626 -9.61 -12.71 -64.67
CA TRP A 626 -10.63 -13.66 -64.23
C TRP A 626 -11.89 -12.98 -63.68
N THR A 627 -11.72 -11.84 -63.01
CA THR A 627 -12.81 -11.10 -62.37
C THR A 627 -13.44 -10.06 -63.28
N ASP A 628 -12.89 -9.84 -64.49
CA ASP A 628 -13.44 -8.89 -65.46
C ASP A 628 -14.90 -9.26 -65.82
N SER A 629 -15.83 -8.41 -65.40
CA SER A 629 -17.26 -8.58 -65.63
C SER A 629 -17.70 -8.18 -67.05
N THR A 630 -16.83 -7.54 -67.82
CA THR A 630 -17.10 -7.09 -69.19
C THR A 630 -16.80 -8.15 -70.25
N THR A 631 -16.07 -9.20 -69.87
CA THR A 631 -15.69 -10.31 -70.74
C THR A 631 -16.50 -11.56 -70.43
N THR A 632 -16.78 -12.35 -71.47
CA THR A 632 -17.42 -13.65 -71.28
C THR A 632 -16.46 -14.65 -70.64
N TYR A 633 -16.98 -15.69 -69.99
CA TYR A 633 -16.16 -16.78 -69.43
C TYR A 633 -15.13 -17.31 -70.46
N ALA A 634 -15.56 -17.58 -71.70
CA ALA A 634 -14.66 -18.05 -72.76
C ALA A 634 -13.57 -17.03 -73.13
N GLN A 635 -13.86 -15.73 -73.08
CA GLN A 635 -12.86 -14.69 -73.31
C GLN A 635 -11.83 -14.63 -72.18
N ARG A 636 -12.26 -14.78 -70.92
CA ARG A 636 -11.36 -14.83 -69.76
C ARG A 636 -10.42 -16.02 -69.82
N VAL A 637 -10.96 -17.22 -70.07
CA VAL A 637 -10.16 -18.45 -70.25
C VAL A 637 -9.14 -18.28 -71.38
N ALA A 638 -9.56 -17.76 -72.54
CA ALA A 638 -8.65 -17.54 -73.67
C ALA A 638 -7.55 -16.51 -73.37
N ALA A 639 -7.89 -15.44 -72.64
CA ALA A 639 -6.95 -14.42 -72.21
C ALA A 639 -5.93 -14.99 -71.21
N LEU A 640 -6.36 -15.76 -70.21
CA LEU A 640 -5.47 -16.38 -69.23
C LEU A 640 -4.54 -17.42 -69.86
N LYS A 641 -5.01 -18.22 -70.84
CA LYS A 641 -4.16 -19.18 -71.57
C LYS A 641 -3.02 -18.51 -72.37
N SER A 642 -3.21 -17.26 -72.77
CA SER A 642 -2.27 -16.50 -73.61
C SER A 642 -1.69 -15.26 -72.94
N LEU A 643 -1.89 -15.10 -71.62
CA LEU A 643 -1.45 -13.92 -70.88
C LEU A 643 0.06 -13.79 -70.99
N ALA A 644 0.54 -12.65 -71.48
CA ALA A 644 1.97 -12.48 -71.77
C ALA A 644 2.86 -12.49 -70.51
N SER A 645 2.33 -12.07 -69.36
CA SER A 645 3.08 -11.97 -68.10
C SER A 645 3.03 -13.22 -67.23
N ALA A 646 1.90 -13.93 -67.25
CA ALA A 646 1.65 -15.09 -66.39
C ALA A 646 0.62 -16.02 -67.05
N PRO A 647 0.93 -16.63 -68.22
CA PRO A 647 -0.04 -17.48 -68.88
C PRO A 647 -0.35 -18.69 -68.02
N LEU A 648 -1.60 -19.15 -68.03
CA LEU A 648 -2.01 -20.43 -67.45
C LEU A 648 -2.09 -21.48 -68.55
N ASN A 649 -1.01 -22.25 -68.71
CA ASN A 649 -0.90 -23.35 -69.67
C ASN A 649 -0.08 -24.52 -69.12
N ARG A 650 0.09 -25.58 -69.92
CA ARG A 650 0.83 -26.80 -69.55
C ARG A 650 2.31 -26.60 -69.16
N ASN A 651 2.89 -25.43 -69.37
CA ASN A 651 4.27 -25.13 -68.96
C ASN A 651 4.34 -24.33 -67.65
N THR A 652 3.20 -23.96 -67.08
CA THR A 652 3.11 -23.01 -65.96
C THR A 652 2.18 -23.47 -64.85
N VAL A 653 1.32 -24.47 -65.13
CA VAL A 653 0.50 -25.19 -64.18
C VAL A 653 1.02 -26.63 -64.16
N PHE A 654 1.26 -27.16 -62.98
CA PHE A 654 1.91 -28.46 -62.76
C PHE A 654 1.04 -29.32 -61.86
N SER A 655 1.03 -30.63 -62.11
CA SER A 655 0.49 -31.61 -61.16
C SER A 655 1.58 -32.02 -60.19
N ASP A 656 1.19 -32.20 -58.94
CA ASP A 656 1.98 -32.74 -57.85
C ASP A 656 1.92 -34.29 -57.78
N ASN A 657 1.02 -34.90 -58.57
CA ASN A 657 0.71 -36.33 -58.67
C ASN A 657 -0.05 -36.91 -57.47
N ASP A 658 -0.66 -36.05 -56.65
CA ASP A 658 -1.58 -36.45 -55.59
C ASP A 658 -3.04 -36.34 -56.08
N VAL A 659 -3.99 -36.79 -55.26
CA VAL A 659 -5.41 -36.87 -55.64
C VAL A 659 -6.20 -35.87 -54.82
N ASP A 660 -6.53 -34.75 -55.45
CA ASP A 660 -7.28 -33.67 -54.82
C ASP A 660 -8.80 -33.84 -54.90
N GLN A 661 -9.51 -33.02 -54.14
CA GLN A 661 -10.97 -32.89 -54.22
C GLN A 661 -11.31 -31.47 -54.63
N LEU A 662 -11.83 -31.28 -55.85
CA LEU A 662 -12.20 -29.97 -56.38
C LEU A 662 -13.72 -29.84 -56.50
N PHE A 663 -14.31 -28.86 -55.83
CA PHE A 663 -15.74 -28.56 -55.84
C PHE A 663 -15.97 -27.12 -56.27
N GLY A 664 -16.35 -26.89 -57.52
CA GLY A 664 -16.56 -25.54 -58.06
C GLY A 664 -17.84 -24.87 -57.52
N GLY A 665 -19.02 -25.42 -57.83
CA GLY A 665 -20.26 -24.80 -57.40
C GLY A 665 -21.42 -25.08 -58.34
N SER A 666 -22.40 -24.16 -58.38
CA SER A 666 -23.49 -24.17 -59.37
C SER A 666 -23.23 -23.30 -60.60
N ASP A 667 -22.19 -22.48 -60.56
CA ASP A 667 -21.79 -21.56 -61.63
C ASP A 667 -20.71 -22.20 -62.51
N SER A 668 -20.30 -21.53 -63.59
CA SER A 668 -19.29 -22.08 -64.50
C SER A 668 -17.88 -21.88 -63.96
N ASP A 669 -17.22 -22.99 -63.60
CA ASP A 669 -15.86 -23.03 -63.04
C ASP A 669 -14.82 -23.54 -64.04
N TRP A 670 -13.54 -23.27 -63.81
CA TRP A 670 -12.42 -23.78 -64.61
C TRP A 670 -11.47 -24.61 -63.75
N PHE A 671 -11.34 -25.89 -64.08
CA PHE A 671 -10.49 -26.85 -63.36
C PHE A 671 -9.18 -27.16 -64.12
N TRP A 672 -8.08 -27.33 -63.38
CA TRP A 672 -6.80 -27.86 -63.86
C TRP A 672 -6.39 -29.12 -63.08
N THR A 673 -6.30 -30.27 -63.77
CA THR A 673 -5.76 -31.55 -63.26
C THR A 673 -4.86 -32.28 -64.28
N ASP A 674 -4.27 -33.39 -63.86
CA ASP A 674 -2.89 -33.86 -64.01
C ASP A 674 -2.40 -34.23 -65.41
N ASP A 675 -3.28 -34.27 -66.41
CA ASP A 675 -2.88 -34.51 -67.80
C ASP A 675 -3.84 -33.91 -68.84
N PHE A 676 -4.97 -33.34 -68.39
CA PHE A 676 -6.02 -32.83 -69.26
C PHE A 676 -6.73 -31.60 -68.68
N ASP A 677 -6.68 -30.51 -69.46
CA ASP A 677 -7.54 -29.31 -69.39
C ASP A 677 -9.00 -29.74 -69.67
N ALA A 678 -9.77 -30.01 -68.63
CA ALA A 678 -11.21 -30.15 -68.73
C ALA A 678 -11.85 -28.75 -68.62
N VAL A 679 -11.87 -28.00 -69.74
CA VAL A 679 -12.79 -26.86 -69.89
C VAL A 679 -14.21 -27.41 -70.09
N ALA A 680 -14.81 -27.91 -69.03
CA ALA A 680 -16.22 -28.23 -69.01
C ALA A 680 -16.77 -27.94 -67.62
N ASP A 681 -17.72 -27.00 -67.58
CA ASP A 681 -18.66 -26.81 -66.49
C ASP A 681 -19.31 -28.17 -66.16
N LEU A 682 -18.83 -28.81 -65.09
CA LEU A 682 -19.38 -30.02 -64.53
C LEU A 682 -20.46 -29.58 -63.53
N ALA A 683 -21.65 -29.30 -64.03
CA ALA A 683 -22.80 -28.73 -63.31
C ALA A 683 -23.36 -29.59 -62.12
N ALA A 684 -22.60 -30.58 -61.64
CA ALA A 684 -22.86 -31.33 -60.42
C ALA A 684 -21.51 -31.79 -59.85
N GLY A 685 -21.08 -31.21 -58.72
CA GLY A 685 -19.78 -31.46 -58.09
C GLY A 685 -19.21 -32.86 -58.31
N GLU A 686 -18.08 -32.92 -59.02
CA GLU A 686 -17.36 -34.15 -59.30
C GLU A 686 -16.04 -34.17 -58.52
N GLN A 687 -15.74 -35.30 -57.88
CA GLN A 687 -14.38 -35.57 -57.39
C GLN A 687 -13.48 -35.80 -58.60
N VAL A 688 -12.55 -34.88 -58.86
CA VAL A 688 -11.57 -35.03 -59.94
C VAL A 688 -10.35 -35.74 -59.36
N ARG A 689 -10.03 -36.92 -59.90
CA ARG A 689 -8.84 -37.70 -59.55
C ARG A 689 -7.67 -37.41 -60.47
#